data_AF-A0AB73C146-F1
#
_entry.id   AF-A0AB73C146-F1
#
_cell.length_a   1.000
_cell.length_b   1.000
_cell.length_c   1.000
_cell.angle_alpha   90.00
_cell.angle_beta   90.00
_cell.angle_gamma   90.00
#
_symmetry.space_group_name_H-M   'P 1'
#
loop_
_entity.id
_entity.type
_entity.pdbx_description
1 polymer ?
#
loop_
_entity_poly.entity_id
_entity_poly.type
_entity_poly.pdbx_seq_one_letter_code
_entity_poly.pdbx_strand_id
1 'polypeptide(L)'
;FEVVLKDLEREKKILEETLEVKDHKLREIELQKLNVINDLETSNKRMQSSENRVKNLQADAEENHKKLEAVKQECLTAENQKKRQEEKLQEAESRTQFVEEEISRLSIALNKGAEKLRQLEFEEKRNSARYEAILRMEENNEGYYKGVREVLQANIPGVEGVFLALIQIPEHLEQAIEAAVSGSLQDIVVENSQVAKQAIQHLRERKAGKASFLPLDMLKGTKKTFSQKVSGVLGIAADLVESEKKYRKAVDFVLGNLLIVETYETAIQISKTNSFSGNIVTLAGELVSSRGRISGGEQSKGVAAQLLERKKERKKLEEDLQILSAGIQKGNQTLDEYSKQLEVYENEIATLDMTVDSLRKQKKLAEEYVESLQEKRTRMEKELRIANMELEEEIRYTKEFEKKMTSTQAQKEELIQLSESLKQESQEIREKSKELHERIEKQKEKFSDVRILFLNSKNNWEQLLQEEERIQKEEKELQDLEQELEARIEVLQNGKISLEEKQLDLAKKIESTLEEYHKESKEMEKLHEQDKQNVEKEREFHKRYKETESRLLFIKDKYQRTQEKLEKIQEDMISLEEEMESLHEIEAEIFPFEKMRSRKESLRSLEAKLLSFGDVNLLAIEEFRELKEKYSYLGSQRDDLVRGKKVLLDLIAEIKDTIYERFQEAYHIISENFNKMCMETLDNSEGKLNLVEAEEFENAGVEIFVKFKNKKRQSLSLLSGGEKSMVAIAFIMSIFMYKPSPFTFLDEIEAALDEKNTRKLIAKLKEFTSQSQFILITHNKDTMKESDSIFGVTMNKEIGISKVVPVKF
;
A
#
# COMPACT_ATOMS: atom_id res chain seq x y z
N PHE A 1 -110.71 91.17 -50.29
CA PHE A 1 -109.54 90.96 -51.15
C PHE A 1 -108.24 91.26 -50.40
N GLU A 2 -107.98 92.49 -49.94
CA GLU A 2 -106.72 92.81 -49.23
C GLU A 2 -106.51 92.17 -47.85
N VAL A 3 -107.55 92.08 -47.01
CA VAL A 3 -107.45 91.48 -45.66
C VAL A 3 -107.07 89.99 -45.73
N VAL A 4 -107.64 89.26 -46.68
CA VAL A 4 -107.39 87.82 -46.90
C VAL A 4 -105.97 87.55 -47.42
N LEU A 5 -105.36 88.51 -48.14
CA LEU A 5 -104.01 88.39 -48.68
C LEU A 5 -102.91 88.65 -47.64
N LYS A 6 -103.14 89.57 -46.69
CA LYS A 6 -102.17 89.90 -45.63
C LYS A 6 -101.98 88.79 -44.59
N ASP A 7 -103.04 88.07 -44.23
CA ASP A 7 -102.96 87.00 -43.23
C ASP A 7 -102.17 85.79 -43.77
N LEU A 8 -102.37 85.44 -45.05
CA LEU A 8 -101.62 84.38 -45.73
C LEU A 8 -100.13 84.72 -45.91
N GLU A 9 -99.78 85.99 -46.15
CA GLU A 9 -98.37 86.39 -46.27
C GLU A 9 -97.62 86.40 -44.92
N ARG A 10 -98.30 86.59 -43.78
CA ARG A 10 -97.69 86.49 -42.43
C ARG A 10 -97.33 85.07 -42.02
N GLU A 11 -98.22 84.11 -42.29
CA GLU A 11 -98.04 82.70 -41.92
C GLU A 11 -96.90 82.04 -42.72
N LYS A 12 -96.68 82.46 -43.98
CA LYS A 12 -95.55 82.03 -44.81
C LYS A 12 -94.17 82.40 -44.22
N LYS A 13 -94.03 83.63 -43.70
CA LYS A 13 -92.75 84.15 -43.19
C LYS A 13 -92.25 83.40 -41.95
N ILE A 14 -93.16 83.02 -41.05
CA ILE A 14 -92.86 82.26 -39.84
C ILE A 14 -92.34 80.83 -40.18
N LEU A 15 -92.90 80.21 -41.23
CA LEU A 15 -92.47 78.89 -41.71
C LEU A 15 -91.08 78.94 -42.40
N GLU A 16 -90.75 80.03 -43.10
CA GLU A 16 -89.43 80.20 -43.74
C GLU A 16 -88.30 80.42 -42.70
N GLU A 17 -88.53 81.24 -41.66
CA GLU A 17 -87.55 81.48 -40.60
C GLU A 17 -87.28 80.22 -39.74
N THR A 18 -88.31 79.39 -39.50
CA THR A 18 -88.15 78.13 -38.76
C THR A 18 -87.40 77.04 -39.55
N LEU A 19 -87.52 77.04 -40.88
CA LEU A 19 -86.81 76.12 -41.77
C LEU A 19 -85.29 76.39 -41.79
N GLU A 20 -84.87 77.66 -41.87
CA GLU A 20 -83.45 78.03 -41.90
C GLU A 20 -82.69 77.63 -40.62
N VAL A 21 -83.32 77.82 -39.45
CA VAL A 21 -82.73 77.42 -38.16
C VAL A 21 -82.53 75.90 -38.06
N LYS A 22 -83.46 75.11 -38.62
CA LYS A 22 -83.38 73.64 -38.61
C LYS A 22 -82.35 73.11 -39.62
N ASP A 23 -82.28 73.70 -40.81
CA ASP A 23 -81.29 73.31 -41.83
C ASP A 23 -79.85 73.66 -41.42
N HIS A 24 -79.64 74.74 -40.64
CA HIS A 24 -78.32 75.04 -40.05
C HIS A 24 -77.88 73.99 -39.02
N LYS A 25 -78.77 73.63 -38.07
CA LYS A 25 -78.50 72.58 -37.06
C LYS A 25 -78.21 71.22 -37.71
N LEU A 26 -78.88 70.90 -38.81
CA LEU A 26 -78.65 69.65 -39.55
C LEU A 26 -77.23 69.55 -40.12
N ARG A 27 -76.68 70.64 -40.69
CA ARG A 27 -75.30 70.66 -41.23
C ARG A 27 -74.26 70.48 -40.13
N GLU A 28 -74.49 71.08 -38.96
CA GLU A 28 -73.59 70.96 -37.81
C GLU A 28 -73.52 69.51 -37.30
N ILE A 29 -74.66 68.83 -37.21
CA ILE A 29 -74.76 67.41 -36.83
C ILE A 29 -74.14 66.50 -37.90
N GLU A 30 -74.31 66.79 -39.19
CA GLU A 30 -73.67 66.01 -40.27
C GLU A 30 -72.14 66.11 -40.25
N LEU A 31 -71.59 67.29 -39.91
CA LEU A 31 -70.15 67.47 -39.70
C LEU A 31 -69.63 66.68 -38.49
N GLN A 32 -70.35 66.73 -37.35
CA GLN A 32 -70.00 65.95 -36.16
C GLN A 32 -70.03 64.44 -36.45
N LYS A 33 -71.03 63.95 -37.20
CA LYS A 33 -71.13 62.55 -37.63
C LYS A 33 -69.90 62.12 -38.44
N LEU A 34 -69.42 62.97 -39.34
CA LEU A 34 -68.28 62.66 -40.21
C LEU A 34 -66.96 62.57 -39.42
N ASN A 35 -66.77 63.43 -38.43
CA ASN A 35 -65.64 63.35 -37.50
C ASN A 35 -65.66 62.06 -36.67
N VAL A 36 -66.82 61.71 -36.10
CA VAL A 36 -67.00 60.47 -35.31
C VAL A 36 -66.74 59.21 -36.14
N ILE A 37 -67.14 59.20 -37.42
CA ILE A 37 -66.86 58.08 -38.35
C ILE A 37 -65.35 57.94 -38.60
N ASN A 38 -64.63 59.05 -38.81
CA ASN A 38 -63.19 59.03 -39.04
C ASN A 38 -62.41 58.59 -37.77
N ASP A 39 -62.85 59.03 -36.60
CA ASP A 39 -62.30 58.58 -35.30
C ASP A 39 -62.55 57.08 -35.05
N LEU A 40 -63.70 56.56 -35.47
CA LEU A 40 -64.00 55.12 -35.45
C LEU A 40 -63.07 54.32 -36.39
N GLU A 41 -62.88 54.76 -37.63
CA GLU A 41 -62.00 54.07 -38.58
C GLU A 41 -60.53 54.06 -38.12
N THR A 42 -60.04 55.18 -37.59
CA THR A 42 -58.67 55.28 -37.08
C THR A 42 -58.49 54.43 -35.81
N SER A 43 -59.47 54.41 -34.92
CA SER A 43 -59.46 53.56 -33.72
C SER A 43 -59.54 52.07 -34.08
N ASN A 44 -60.34 51.69 -35.07
CA ASN A 44 -60.46 50.30 -35.54
C ASN A 44 -59.15 49.79 -36.18
N LYS A 45 -58.49 50.60 -37.01
CA LYS A 45 -57.17 50.25 -37.57
C LYS A 45 -56.11 50.06 -36.47
N ARG A 46 -56.12 50.91 -35.44
CA ARG A 46 -55.21 50.78 -34.29
C ARG A 46 -55.52 49.52 -33.46
N MET A 47 -56.80 49.20 -33.26
CA MET A 47 -57.25 48.00 -32.58
C MET A 47 -56.80 46.73 -33.31
N GLN A 48 -57.05 46.62 -34.61
CA GLN A 48 -56.60 45.46 -35.41
C GLN A 48 -55.07 45.29 -35.40
N SER A 49 -54.31 46.40 -35.41
CA SER A 49 -52.86 46.36 -35.27
C SER A 49 -52.42 45.85 -33.89
N SER A 50 -53.10 46.26 -32.83
CA SER A 50 -52.84 45.81 -31.45
C SER A 50 -53.21 44.34 -31.27
N GLU A 51 -54.36 43.89 -31.79
CA GLU A 51 -54.78 42.47 -31.75
C GLU A 51 -53.79 41.54 -32.45
N ASN A 52 -53.26 41.94 -33.61
CA ASN A 52 -52.22 41.18 -34.29
C ASN A 52 -50.93 41.13 -33.47
N ARG A 53 -50.60 42.22 -32.77
CA ARG A 53 -49.44 42.27 -31.87
C ARG A 53 -49.62 41.36 -30.65
N VAL A 54 -50.82 41.33 -30.05
CA VAL A 54 -51.21 40.39 -28.98
C VAL A 54 -51.02 38.94 -29.44
N LYS A 55 -51.48 38.58 -30.65
CA LYS A 55 -51.31 37.21 -31.18
C LYS A 55 -49.84 36.82 -31.34
N ASN A 56 -49.00 37.73 -31.85
CA ASN A 56 -47.57 37.48 -32.01
C ASN A 56 -46.89 37.31 -30.64
N LEU A 57 -47.15 38.23 -29.70
CA LEU A 57 -46.60 38.16 -28.35
C LEU A 57 -47.08 36.90 -27.58
N GLN A 58 -48.31 36.44 -27.82
CA GLN A 58 -48.80 35.16 -27.31
C GLN A 58 -48.01 33.97 -27.86
N ALA A 59 -47.78 33.93 -29.17
CA ALA A 59 -47.00 32.86 -29.79
C ALA A 59 -45.55 32.84 -29.27
N ASP A 60 -44.93 34.02 -29.14
CA ASP A 60 -43.58 34.16 -28.59
C ASP A 60 -43.51 33.71 -27.12
N ALA A 61 -44.50 34.07 -26.30
CA ALA A 61 -44.60 33.61 -24.90
C ALA A 61 -44.78 32.10 -24.79
N GLU A 62 -45.62 31.49 -25.63
CA GLU A 62 -45.81 30.02 -25.67
C GLU A 62 -44.54 29.28 -26.12
N GLU A 63 -43.81 29.81 -27.11
CA GLU A 63 -42.55 29.21 -27.56
C GLU A 63 -41.48 29.27 -26.45
N ASN A 64 -41.34 30.42 -25.79
CA ASN A 64 -40.44 30.58 -24.65
C ASN A 64 -40.82 29.67 -23.49
N HIS A 65 -42.12 29.45 -23.25
CA HIS A 65 -42.60 28.53 -22.23
C HIS A 65 -42.19 27.08 -22.53
N LYS A 66 -42.40 26.59 -23.77
CA LYS A 66 -41.99 25.23 -24.18
C LYS A 66 -40.48 25.02 -24.06
N LYS A 67 -39.69 26.00 -24.48
CA LYS A 67 -38.22 25.93 -24.36
C LYS A 67 -37.79 25.91 -22.88
N LEU A 68 -38.46 26.68 -22.01
CA LEU A 68 -38.21 26.65 -20.57
C LEU A 68 -38.55 25.28 -19.94
N GLU A 69 -39.65 24.65 -20.34
CA GLU A 69 -40.00 23.30 -19.87
C GLU A 69 -38.96 22.27 -20.29
N ALA A 70 -38.45 22.34 -21.53
CA ALA A 70 -37.37 21.47 -21.99
C ALA A 70 -36.10 21.61 -21.14
N VAL A 71 -35.67 22.85 -20.87
CA VAL A 71 -34.50 23.11 -20.01
C VAL A 71 -34.74 22.65 -18.56
N LYS A 72 -35.97 22.77 -18.03
CA LYS A 72 -36.31 22.24 -16.70
C LYS A 72 -36.18 20.72 -16.63
N GLN A 73 -36.61 20.00 -17.66
CA GLN A 73 -36.43 18.55 -17.75
C GLN A 73 -34.94 18.18 -17.85
N GLU A 74 -34.17 18.88 -18.68
CA GLU A 74 -32.72 18.70 -18.77
C GLU A 74 -32.02 18.92 -17.41
N CYS A 75 -32.34 19.99 -16.68
CA CYS A 75 -31.85 20.24 -15.32
C CYS A 75 -32.12 19.05 -14.40
N LEU A 76 -33.35 18.52 -14.43
CA LEU A 76 -33.75 17.41 -13.55
C LEU A 76 -32.97 16.13 -13.86
N THR A 77 -32.72 15.85 -15.14
CA THR A 77 -31.88 14.71 -15.55
C THR A 77 -30.42 14.88 -15.13
N ALA A 78 -29.87 16.09 -15.27
CA ALA A 78 -28.50 16.41 -14.87
C ALA A 78 -28.32 16.33 -13.35
N GLU A 79 -29.28 16.81 -12.56
CA GLU A 79 -29.29 16.70 -11.09
C GLU A 79 -29.32 15.23 -10.63
N ASN A 80 -30.13 14.39 -11.27
CA ASN A 80 -30.15 12.95 -10.98
C ASN A 80 -28.81 12.28 -11.33
N GLN A 81 -28.18 12.67 -12.44
CA GLN A 81 -26.86 12.17 -12.82
C GLN A 81 -25.79 12.59 -11.82
N LYS A 82 -25.79 13.86 -11.37
CA LYS A 82 -24.91 14.34 -10.30
C LYS A 82 -25.07 13.48 -9.04
N LYS A 83 -26.31 13.29 -8.58
CA LYS A 83 -26.61 12.50 -7.37
C LYS A 83 -26.09 11.07 -7.47
N ARG A 84 -26.26 10.42 -8.62
CA ARG A 84 -25.74 9.07 -8.87
C ARG A 84 -24.21 8.99 -8.79
N GLN A 85 -23.50 10.03 -9.25
CA GLN A 85 -22.04 10.07 -9.14
C GLN A 85 -21.58 10.35 -7.71
N GLU A 86 -22.34 11.14 -6.97
CA GLU A 86 -22.10 11.41 -5.55
C GLU A 86 -22.28 10.15 -4.69
N GLU A 87 -23.33 9.35 -4.94
CA GLU A 87 -23.55 8.06 -4.25
C GLU A 87 -22.39 7.08 -4.52
N LYS A 88 -21.95 6.95 -5.78
CA LYS A 88 -20.79 6.11 -6.13
C LYS A 88 -19.49 6.58 -5.50
N LEU A 89 -19.28 7.90 -5.44
CA LEU A 89 -18.10 8.49 -4.82
C LEU A 89 -18.09 8.17 -3.32
N GLN A 90 -19.23 8.31 -2.65
CA GLN A 90 -19.35 8.01 -1.23
C GLN A 90 -19.13 6.52 -0.92
N GLU A 91 -19.65 5.62 -1.77
CA GLU A 91 -19.38 4.18 -1.67
C GLU A 91 -17.88 3.88 -1.82
N ALA A 92 -17.22 4.46 -2.83
CA ALA A 92 -15.78 4.30 -3.05
C ALA A 92 -14.95 4.84 -1.89
N GLU A 93 -15.26 6.05 -1.38
CA GLU A 93 -14.56 6.66 -0.24
C GLU A 93 -14.73 5.83 1.04
N SER A 94 -15.93 5.28 1.29
CA SER A 94 -16.16 4.38 2.43
C SER A 94 -15.36 3.08 2.33
N ARG A 95 -15.18 2.57 1.11
CA ARG A 95 -14.36 1.38 0.86
C ARG A 95 -12.87 1.69 1.03
N THR A 96 -12.40 2.84 0.56
CA THR A 96 -11.03 3.31 0.78
C THR A 96 -10.70 3.36 2.27
N GLN A 97 -11.57 3.99 3.07
CA GLN A 97 -11.36 4.09 4.53
C GLN A 97 -11.28 2.70 5.20
N PHE A 98 -12.16 1.77 4.82
CA PHE A 98 -12.11 0.40 5.34
C PHE A 98 -10.79 -0.30 5.00
N VAL A 99 -10.30 -0.15 3.76
CA VAL A 99 -9.05 -0.77 3.31
C VAL A 99 -7.85 -0.15 4.02
N GLU A 100 -7.81 1.16 4.24
CA GLU A 100 -6.77 1.84 5.02
C GLU A 100 -6.70 1.33 6.47
N GLU A 101 -7.86 1.15 7.11
CA GLU A 101 -7.94 0.61 8.47
C GLU A 101 -7.40 -0.83 8.54
N GLU A 102 -7.73 -1.67 7.57
CA GLU A 102 -7.23 -3.05 7.50
C GLU A 102 -5.73 -3.11 7.15
N ILE A 103 -5.21 -2.25 6.27
CA ILE A 103 -3.76 -2.12 6.01
C ILE A 103 -3.03 -1.75 7.29
N SER A 104 -3.52 -0.74 8.01
CA SER A 104 -2.92 -0.30 9.29
C SER A 104 -2.91 -1.43 10.31
N ARG A 105 -4.04 -2.13 10.45
CA ARG A 105 -4.18 -3.28 11.36
C ARG A 105 -3.22 -4.42 11.02
N LEU A 106 -3.13 -4.80 9.74
CA LEU A 106 -2.24 -5.86 9.27
C LEU A 106 -0.76 -5.47 9.41
N SER A 107 -0.41 -4.21 9.11
CA SER A 107 0.95 -3.70 9.29
C SER A 107 1.41 -3.76 10.75
N ILE A 108 0.53 -3.39 11.69
CA ILE A 108 0.80 -3.52 13.14
C ILE A 108 0.94 -5.00 13.53
N ALA A 109 0.07 -5.88 13.03
CA ALA A 109 0.12 -7.31 13.30
C ALA A 109 1.40 -7.95 12.74
N LEU A 110 1.85 -7.54 11.55
CA LEU A 110 3.05 -8.00 10.89
C LEU A 110 4.31 -7.58 11.66
N ASN A 111 4.40 -6.32 12.09
CA ASN A 111 5.51 -5.84 12.91
C ASN A 111 5.60 -6.59 14.25
N LYS A 112 4.48 -6.73 14.98
CA LYS A 112 4.44 -7.49 16.24
C LYS A 112 4.78 -8.97 16.03
N GLY A 113 4.30 -9.57 14.94
CA GLY A 113 4.63 -10.94 14.57
C GLY A 113 6.12 -11.12 14.26
N ALA A 114 6.71 -10.16 13.53
CA ALA A 114 8.12 -10.18 13.17
C ALA A 114 9.04 -10.00 14.39
N GLU A 115 8.70 -9.13 15.33
CA GLU A 115 9.41 -9.00 16.60
C GLU A 115 9.38 -10.31 17.40
N LYS A 116 8.20 -10.93 17.53
CA LYS A 116 8.05 -12.21 18.23
C LYS A 116 8.83 -13.32 17.53
N LEU A 117 8.85 -13.33 16.20
CA LEU A 117 9.62 -14.32 15.43
C LEU A 117 11.12 -14.14 15.66
N ARG A 118 11.64 -12.90 15.63
CA ARG A 118 13.05 -12.61 15.93
C ARG A 118 13.46 -13.07 17.34
N GLN A 119 12.57 -12.92 18.32
CA GLN A 119 12.81 -13.42 19.68
C GLN A 119 12.91 -14.95 19.70
N LEU A 120 11.98 -15.65 19.03
CA LEU A 120 12.01 -17.11 18.93
C LEU A 120 13.26 -17.62 18.19
N GLU A 121 13.66 -16.97 17.09
CA GLU A 121 14.87 -17.31 16.34
C GLU A 121 16.15 -17.06 17.16
N PHE A 122 16.19 -16.00 17.96
CA PHE A 122 17.30 -15.74 18.86
C PHE A 122 17.40 -16.81 19.96
N GLU A 123 16.26 -17.20 20.55
CA GLU A 123 16.21 -18.26 21.55
C GLU A 123 16.59 -19.62 20.96
N GLU A 124 16.12 -19.95 19.76
CA GLU A 124 16.49 -21.17 19.04
C GLU A 124 18.00 -21.20 18.78
N LYS A 125 18.57 -20.13 18.22
CA LYS A 125 20.01 -20.06 17.94
C LYS A 125 20.86 -20.16 19.21
N ARG A 126 20.40 -19.55 20.31
CA ARG A 126 21.07 -19.65 21.62
C ARG A 126 21.03 -21.07 22.17
N ASN A 127 19.87 -21.72 22.13
CA ASN A 127 19.69 -23.08 22.63
C ASN A 127 20.41 -24.11 21.74
N SER A 128 20.42 -23.89 20.43
CA SER A 128 21.11 -24.70 19.43
C SER A 128 22.62 -24.64 19.62
N ALA A 129 23.19 -23.44 19.79
CA ALA A 129 24.61 -23.29 20.10
C ALA A 129 25.02 -23.97 21.43
N ARG A 130 24.15 -23.91 22.46
CA ARG A 130 24.37 -24.64 23.73
C ARG A 130 24.28 -26.14 23.55
N TYR A 131 23.29 -26.63 22.81
CA TYR A 131 23.11 -28.04 22.49
C TYR A 131 24.34 -28.59 21.73
N GLU A 132 24.79 -27.90 20.68
CA GLU A 132 26.00 -28.26 19.95
C GLU A 132 27.25 -28.26 20.84
N ALA A 133 27.39 -27.29 21.74
CA ALA A 133 28.52 -27.25 22.67
C ALA A 133 28.52 -28.48 23.59
N ILE A 134 27.36 -28.87 24.13
CA ILE A 134 27.24 -30.08 24.96
C ILE A 134 27.52 -31.34 24.12
N LEU A 135 27.00 -31.41 22.89
CA LEU A 135 27.24 -32.52 21.98
C LEU A 135 28.74 -32.70 21.67
N ARG A 136 29.43 -31.61 21.34
CA ARG A 136 30.89 -31.62 21.10
C ARG A 136 31.67 -32.07 22.33
N MET A 137 31.25 -31.65 23.53
CA MET A 137 31.86 -32.11 24.78
C MET A 137 31.66 -33.61 24.99
N GLU A 138 30.49 -34.16 24.66
CA GLU A 138 30.21 -35.60 24.72
C GLU A 138 31.02 -36.39 23.68
N GLU A 139 31.05 -35.94 22.42
CA GLU A 139 31.83 -36.56 21.33
C GLU A 139 33.34 -36.58 21.66
N ASN A 140 33.85 -35.48 22.21
CA ASN A 140 35.23 -35.38 22.67
C ASN A 140 35.48 -36.14 23.98
N ASN A 141 34.45 -36.75 24.58
CA ASN A 141 34.52 -37.47 25.85
C ASN A 141 35.13 -36.59 26.98
N GLU A 142 34.78 -35.30 26.99
CA GLU A 142 35.25 -34.32 27.97
C GLU A 142 34.61 -34.51 29.35
N GLY A 143 35.44 -34.64 30.37
CA GLY A 143 35.04 -34.94 31.75
C GLY A 143 35.59 -36.29 32.22
N TYR A 144 35.73 -37.27 31.31
CA TYR A 144 36.39 -38.53 31.63
C TYR A 144 37.91 -38.35 31.84
N TYR A 145 38.50 -39.22 32.66
CA TYR A 145 39.94 -39.29 32.85
C TYR A 145 40.68 -39.53 31.53
N LYS A 146 41.89 -38.98 31.41
CA LYS A 146 42.70 -39.00 30.18
C LYS A 146 42.83 -40.39 29.54
N GLY A 147 43.08 -41.42 30.35
CA GLY A 147 43.19 -42.80 29.87
C GLY A 147 41.85 -43.41 29.43
N VAL A 148 40.74 -43.01 30.03
CA VAL A 148 39.40 -43.48 29.63
C VAL A 148 39.02 -42.85 28.28
N ARG A 149 39.27 -41.55 28.14
CA ARG A 149 39.02 -40.79 26.90
C ARG A 149 39.73 -41.37 25.68
N GLU A 150 41.01 -41.69 25.80
CA GLU A 150 41.80 -42.24 24.71
C GLU A 150 41.25 -43.60 24.22
N VAL A 151 40.83 -44.46 25.15
CA VAL A 151 40.29 -45.79 24.79
C VAL A 151 38.95 -45.66 24.08
N LEU A 152 38.08 -44.75 24.53
CA LEU A 152 36.79 -44.50 23.88
C LEU A 152 36.99 -43.90 22.48
N GLN A 153 37.95 -42.99 22.30
CA GLN A 153 38.30 -42.42 20.99
C GLN A 153 38.92 -43.45 20.03
N ALA A 154 39.61 -44.46 20.56
CA ALA A 154 40.26 -45.50 19.75
C ALA A 154 39.27 -46.50 19.11
N ASN A 155 37.98 -46.48 19.51
CA ASN A 155 36.91 -47.33 18.97
C ASN A 155 37.31 -48.80 18.80
N ILE A 156 37.94 -49.36 19.84
CA ILE A 156 38.43 -50.75 19.82
C ILE A 156 37.22 -51.71 19.82
N PRO A 157 37.13 -52.66 18.86
CA PRO A 157 36.04 -53.63 18.83
C PRO A 157 35.94 -54.45 20.13
N GLY A 158 34.73 -54.56 20.69
CA GLY A 158 34.47 -55.26 21.95
C GLY A 158 34.55 -54.38 23.21
N VAL A 159 34.82 -53.07 23.07
CA VAL A 159 34.62 -52.09 24.13
C VAL A 159 33.15 -51.63 24.11
N GLU A 160 32.42 -51.90 25.18
CA GLU A 160 30.97 -51.62 25.27
C GLU A 160 30.69 -50.19 25.77
N GLY A 161 31.64 -49.60 26.50
CA GLY A 161 31.57 -48.22 26.98
C GLY A 161 31.86 -48.07 28.47
N VAL A 162 31.72 -46.85 28.98
CA VAL A 162 31.94 -46.54 30.41
C VAL A 162 30.76 -47.02 31.24
N PHE A 163 31.03 -47.60 32.42
CA PHE A 163 30.00 -48.11 33.33
C PHE A 163 28.89 -47.09 33.61
N LEU A 164 29.23 -45.83 33.90
CA LEU A 164 28.26 -44.74 34.12
C LEU A 164 27.31 -44.50 32.93
N ALA A 165 27.75 -44.73 31.69
CA ALA A 165 26.91 -44.55 30.50
C ALA A 165 25.93 -45.71 30.27
N LEU A 166 26.21 -46.88 30.87
CA LEU A 166 25.47 -48.14 30.69
C LEU A 166 24.44 -48.42 31.79
N ILE A 167 24.32 -47.53 32.77
CA ILE A 167 23.40 -47.64 33.90
C ILE A 167 22.51 -46.40 34.00
N GLN A 168 21.32 -46.56 34.58
CA GLN A 168 20.41 -45.46 34.88
C GLN A 168 20.19 -45.36 36.38
N ILE A 169 20.64 -44.25 36.96
CA ILE A 169 20.60 -43.97 38.39
C ILE A 169 19.42 -43.02 38.68
N PRO A 170 18.53 -43.33 39.64
CA PRO A 170 17.51 -42.40 40.10
C PRO A 170 18.10 -41.13 40.73
N GLU A 171 17.49 -39.97 40.48
CA GLU A 171 18.03 -38.64 40.86
C GLU A 171 18.35 -38.49 42.35
N HIS A 172 17.50 -39.03 43.22
CA HIS A 172 17.69 -39.00 44.67
C HIS A 172 18.86 -39.87 45.16
N LEU A 173 19.46 -40.70 44.30
CA LEU A 173 20.56 -41.62 44.64
C LEU A 173 21.90 -41.22 44.00
N GLU A 174 21.92 -40.21 43.12
CA GLU A 174 23.12 -39.81 42.35
C GLU A 174 24.29 -39.46 43.28
N GLN A 175 24.04 -38.63 44.30
CA GLN A 175 25.04 -38.20 45.29
C GLN A 175 25.58 -39.37 46.12
N ALA A 176 24.70 -40.29 46.54
CA ALA A 176 25.07 -41.46 47.33
C ALA A 176 25.96 -42.44 46.53
N ILE A 177 25.62 -42.69 45.26
CA ILE A 177 26.37 -43.60 44.41
C ILE A 177 27.72 -42.98 43.99
N GLU A 178 27.75 -41.68 43.67
CA GLU A 178 28.98 -40.98 43.34
C GLU A 178 29.96 -40.97 44.52
N ALA A 179 29.51 -40.63 45.72
CA ALA A 179 30.37 -40.59 46.90
C ALA A 179 30.96 -41.97 47.24
N ALA A 180 30.21 -43.04 47.01
CA ALA A 180 30.63 -44.39 47.33
C ALA A 180 31.56 -45.03 46.29
N VAL A 181 31.37 -44.72 44.99
CA VAL A 181 31.96 -45.49 43.88
C VAL A 181 32.56 -44.60 42.78
N SER A 182 32.90 -43.35 43.09
CA SER A 182 33.47 -42.35 42.17
C SER A 182 34.57 -42.87 41.22
N GLY A 183 35.50 -43.68 41.72
CA GLY A 183 36.58 -44.26 40.92
C GLY A 183 36.12 -45.29 39.90
N SER A 184 35.16 -46.14 40.28
CA SER A 184 34.70 -47.26 39.42
C SER A 184 33.53 -46.90 38.49
N LEU A 185 32.91 -45.72 38.68
CA LEU A 185 31.92 -45.20 37.75
C LEU A 185 32.48 -44.95 36.33
N GLN A 186 33.78 -44.67 36.24
CA GLN A 186 34.47 -44.46 34.96
C GLN A 186 35.14 -45.73 34.40
N ASP A 187 34.96 -46.89 35.05
CA ASP A 187 35.55 -48.13 34.56
C ASP A 187 34.92 -48.54 33.22
N ILE A 188 35.74 -49.04 32.29
CA ILE A 188 35.31 -49.38 30.93
C ILE A 188 34.84 -50.83 30.88
N VAL A 189 33.59 -51.06 30.50
CA VAL A 189 33.04 -52.40 30.30
C VAL A 189 33.52 -52.94 28.95
N VAL A 190 34.04 -54.17 28.95
CA VAL A 190 34.52 -54.85 27.75
C VAL A 190 33.97 -56.27 27.68
N GLU A 191 33.78 -56.78 26.47
CA GLU A 191 33.21 -58.12 26.26
C GLU A 191 34.04 -59.23 26.93
N ASN A 192 35.37 -59.15 26.84
CA ASN A 192 36.27 -60.17 27.37
C ASN A 192 37.64 -59.61 27.79
N SER A 193 38.39 -60.44 28.52
CA SER A 193 39.72 -60.12 29.03
C SER A 193 40.77 -59.87 27.93
N GLN A 194 40.57 -60.36 26.71
CA GLN A 194 41.47 -60.12 25.58
C GLN A 194 41.33 -58.69 25.05
N VAL A 195 40.10 -58.16 24.98
CA VAL A 195 39.84 -56.76 24.60
C VAL A 195 40.41 -55.80 25.63
N ALA A 196 40.30 -56.10 26.94
CA ALA A 196 40.97 -55.31 27.98
C ALA A 196 42.48 -55.25 27.76
N LYS A 197 43.12 -56.38 27.42
CA LYS A 197 44.56 -56.44 27.14
C LYS A 197 44.95 -55.57 25.93
N GLN A 198 44.16 -55.60 24.86
CA GLN A 198 44.37 -54.76 23.67
C GLN A 198 44.25 -53.27 24.01
N ALA A 199 43.22 -52.88 24.77
CA ALA A 199 43.04 -51.50 25.20
C ALA A 199 44.16 -50.99 26.12
N ILE A 200 44.66 -51.84 27.04
CA ILE A 200 45.82 -51.52 27.88
C ILE A 200 47.09 -51.36 27.06
N GLN A 201 47.31 -52.22 26.06
CA GLN A 201 48.45 -52.11 25.16
C GLN A 201 48.39 -50.80 24.38
N HIS A 202 47.22 -50.43 23.85
CA HIS A 202 47.00 -49.16 23.17
C HIS A 202 47.33 -47.94 24.05
N LEU A 203 46.87 -47.95 25.31
CA LEU A 203 47.21 -46.90 26.29
C LEU A 203 48.71 -46.80 26.58
N ARG A 204 49.40 -47.94 26.62
CA ARG A 204 50.84 -48.01 26.88
C ARG A 204 51.66 -47.49 25.70
N GLU A 205 51.27 -47.83 24.48
CA GLU A 205 51.92 -47.36 23.24
C GLU A 205 51.79 -45.84 23.10
N ARG A 206 50.61 -45.28 23.38
CA ARG A 206 50.34 -43.83 23.29
C ARG A 206 50.72 -43.03 24.54
N LYS A 207 51.18 -43.68 25.62
CA LYS A 207 51.45 -43.06 26.93
C LYS A 207 50.27 -42.20 27.44
N ALA A 208 49.05 -42.67 27.18
CA ALA A 208 47.84 -41.87 27.34
C ALA A 208 47.21 -41.91 28.75
N GLY A 209 47.85 -42.59 29.71
CA GLY A 209 47.44 -42.60 31.12
C GLY A 209 47.02 -43.99 31.60
N LYS A 210 46.10 -44.03 32.57
CA LYS A 210 45.58 -45.27 33.17
C LYS A 210 44.06 -45.31 32.99
N ALA A 211 43.54 -46.51 32.74
CA ALA A 211 42.12 -46.82 32.75
C ALA A 211 41.91 -48.18 33.41
N SER A 212 40.75 -48.36 34.02
CA SER A 212 40.29 -49.59 34.64
C SER A 212 39.25 -50.25 33.74
N PHE A 213 39.24 -51.57 33.68
CA PHE A 213 38.39 -52.34 32.77
C PHE A 213 37.57 -53.37 33.54
N LEU A 214 36.35 -53.62 33.07
CA LEU A 214 35.39 -54.58 33.61
C LEU A 214 35.07 -55.66 32.54
N PRO A 215 35.86 -56.74 32.44
CA PRO A 215 35.63 -57.81 31.48
C PRO A 215 34.45 -58.71 31.86
N LEU A 216 33.42 -58.77 31.03
CA LEU A 216 32.17 -59.50 31.33
C LEU A 216 32.38 -61.02 31.49
N ASP A 217 33.44 -61.58 30.90
CA ASP A 217 33.85 -62.99 31.02
C ASP A 217 34.45 -63.33 32.41
N MET A 218 35.18 -62.39 33.00
CA MET A 218 35.95 -62.59 34.24
C MET A 218 35.20 -62.11 35.50
N LEU A 219 34.24 -61.20 35.34
CA LEU A 219 33.49 -60.64 36.46
C LEU A 219 32.68 -61.69 37.23
N LYS A 220 32.95 -61.77 38.53
CA LYS A 220 32.13 -62.53 39.49
C LYS A 220 31.15 -61.57 40.15
N GLY A 221 29.88 -61.61 39.73
CA GLY A 221 28.79 -60.83 40.33
C GLY A 221 28.42 -61.37 41.72
N THR A 222 29.23 -61.08 42.74
CA THR A 222 28.89 -61.45 44.12
C THR A 222 28.13 -60.29 44.76
N LYS A 223 26.80 -60.39 44.74
CA LYS A 223 25.93 -59.47 45.45
C LYS A 223 25.76 -59.93 46.90
N LYS A 224 25.89 -59.02 47.86
CA LYS A 224 25.63 -59.32 49.28
C LYS A 224 24.13 -59.32 49.54
N THR A 225 23.69 -60.03 50.57
CA THR A 225 22.30 -60.02 51.02
C THR A 225 22.19 -59.26 52.33
N PHE A 226 21.25 -58.34 52.41
CA PHE A 226 20.85 -57.69 53.65
C PHE A 226 19.40 -58.09 53.96
N SER A 227 19.20 -58.85 55.04
CA SER A 227 17.90 -59.47 55.36
C SER A 227 17.23 -58.89 56.61
N GLN A 228 17.84 -57.89 57.26
CA GLN A 228 17.27 -57.23 58.43
C GLN A 228 16.38 -56.05 58.01
N LYS A 229 15.18 -55.96 58.59
CA LYS A 229 14.31 -54.79 58.45
C LYS A 229 14.70 -53.73 59.48
N VAL A 230 15.72 -52.94 59.16
CA VAL A 230 16.09 -51.74 59.92
C VAL A 230 15.42 -50.54 59.28
N SER A 231 14.78 -49.68 60.08
CA SER A 231 14.16 -48.44 59.59
C SER A 231 15.23 -47.51 59.02
N GLY A 232 14.97 -46.90 57.86
CA GLY A 232 15.91 -45.99 57.19
C GLY A 232 16.89 -46.65 56.20
N VAL A 233 16.70 -47.94 55.86
CA VAL A 233 17.47 -48.64 54.81
C VAL A 233 16.68 -48.67 53.51
N LEU A 234 17.25 -48.09 52.44
CA LEU A 234 16.62 -48.05 51.11
C LEU A 234 16.87 -49.35 50.33
N GLY A 235 18.05 -49.94 50.48
CA GLY A 235 18.41 -51.21 49.83
C GLY A 235 19.83 -51.24 49.30
N ILE A 236 20.14 -52.32 48.58
CA ILE A 236 21.46 -52.49 47.96
C ILE A 236 21.48 -51.72 46.64
N ALA A 237 22.52 -50.93 46.41
CA ALA A 237 22.61 -50.04 45.25
C ALA A 237 22.43 -50.76 43.90
N ALA A 238 22.90 -52.01 43.78
CA ALA A 238 22.71 -52.84 42.57
C ALA A 238 21.23 -53.14 42.24
N ASP A 239 20.30 -53.06 43.19
CA ASP A 239 18.87 -53.27 42.95
C ASP A 239 18.11 -51.99 42.65
N LEU A 240 18.69 -50.85 43.03
CA LEU A 240 18.09 -49.53 42.89
C LEU A 240 18.47 -48.84 41.58
N VAL A 241 19.34 -49.46 40.78
CA VAL A 241 19.86 -48.95 39.50
C VAL A 241 19.39 -49.85 38.36
N GLU A 242 18.94 -49.24 37.27
CA GLU A 242 18.49 -49.93 36.07
C GLU A 242 19.64 -50.16 35.07
N SER A 243 19.68 -51.32 34.42
CA SER A 243 20.69 -51.69 33.42
C SER A 243 20.22 -52.82 32.52
N GLU A 244 20.84 -52.97 31.35
CA GLU A 244 20.59 -54.13 30.47
C GLU A 244 21.08 -55.44 31.09
N LYS A 245 20.39 -56.55 30.75
CA LYS A 245 20.69 -57.90 31.30
C LYS A 245 22.15 -58.31 31.09
N LYS A 246 22.78 -57.91 29.98
CA LYS A 246 24.18 -58.23 29.69
C LYS A 246 25.18 -57.59 30.66
N TYR A 247 24.85 -56.42 31.23
CA TYR A 247 25.72 -55.68 32.14
C TYR A 247 25.45 -55.98 33.62
N ARG A 248 24.49 -56.85 33.92
CA ARG A 248 24.09 -57.13 35.31
C ARG A 248 25.26 -57.61 36.18
N LYS A 249 26.17 -58.41 35.62
CA LYS A 249 27.39 -58.86 36.32
C LYS A 249 28.31 -57.70 36.71
N ALA A 250 28.41 -56.67 35.87
CA ALA A 250 29.19 -55.47 36.16
C ALA A 250 28.49 -54.62 37.23
N VAL A 251 27.17 -54.48 37.16
CA VAL A 251 26.37 -53.79 38.19
C VAL A 251 26.49 -54.46 39.56
N ASP A 252 26.34 -55.78 39.62
CA ASP A 252 26.47 -56.53 40.87
C ASP A 252 27.91 -56.48 41.44
N PHE A 253 28.93 -56.38 40.58
CA PHE A 253 30.32 -56.24 41.01
C PHE A 253 30.62 -54.86 41.60
N VAL A 254 30.18 -53.79 40.93
CA VAL A 254 30.46 -52.40 41.31
C VAL A 254 29.56 -51.93 42.45
N LEU A 255 28.26 -52.26 42.41
CA LEU A 255 27.23 -51.76 43.32
C LEU A 255 26.68 -52.81 44.29
N GLY A 256 27.00 -54.11 44.12
CA GLY A 256 26.41 -55.19 44.93
C GLY A 256 26.96 -55.30 46.36
N ASN A 257 27.99 -54.54 46.70
CA ASN A 257 28.58 -54.45 48.05
C ASN A 257 28.24 -53.11 48.74
N LEU A 258 27.32 -52.33 48.19
CA LEU A 258 26.94 -51.01 48.68
C LEU A 258 25.49 -51.00 49.17
N LEU A 259 25.28 -50.65 50.43
CA LEU A 259 23.98 -50.46 51.05
C LEU A 259 23.67 -48.96 51.16
N ILE A 260 22.51 -48.52 50.67
CA ILE A 260 22.08 -47.13 50.76
C ILE A 260 21.10 -46.97 51.93
N VAL A 261 21.34 -45.95 52.75
CA VAL A 261 20.51 -45.60 53.93
C VAL A 261 20.17 -44.11 53.92
N GLU A 262 19.13 -43.73 54.66
CA GLU A 262 18.65 -42.34 54.70
C GLU A 262 19.56 -41.43 55.54
N THR A 263 20.00 -41.90 56.72
CA THR A 263 20.70 -41.06 57.71
C THR A 263 22.01 -41.66 58.20
N TYR A 264 22.90 -40.78 58.68
CA TYR A 264 24.20 -41.13 59.25
C TYR A 264 24.08 -42.06 60.47
N GLU A 265 23.11 -41.81 61.34
CA GLU A 265 22.86 -42.63 62.53
C GLU A 265 22.54 -44.08 62.15
N THR A 266 21.73 -44.26 61.10
CA THR A 266 21.38 -45.57 60.56
C THR A 266 22.60 -46.29 59.99
N ALA A 267 23.49 -45.56 59.29
CA ALA A 267 24.73 -46.12 58.76
C ALA A 267 25.66 -46.64 59.86
N ILE A 268 25.81 -45.86 60.94
CA ILE A 268 26.65 -46.23 62.10
C ILE A 268 26.05 -47.40 62.88
N GLN A 269 24.73 -47.44 63.06
CA GLN A 269 24.05 -48.53 63.77
C GLN A 269 24.29 -49.88 63.07
N ILE A 270 24.14 -49.92 61.74
CA ILE A 270 24.32 -51.14 60.94
C ILE A 270 25.80 -51.57 60.94
N SER A 271 26.73 -50.60 60.87
CA SER A 271 28.17 -50.85 60.92
C SER A 271 28.61 -51.42 62.28
N LYS A 272 28.20 -50.81 63.41
CA LYS A 272 28.54 -51.29 64.77
C LYS A 272 27.94 -52.65 65.11
N THR A 273 26.75 -52.95 64.61
CA THR A 273 26.07 -54.24 64.82
C THR A 273 26.58 -55.32 63.84
N ASN A 274 27.57 -54.98 62.99
CA ASN A 274 28.18 -55.85 61.98
C ASN A 274 27.14 -56.56 61.10
N SER A 275 26.00 -55.91 60.88
CA SER A 275 24.81 -56.50 60.26
C SER A 275 24.87 -56.49 58.72
N PHE A 276 25.82 -55.73 58.16
CA PHE A 276 26.16 -55.77 56.75
C PHE A 276 27.67 -55.79 56.61
N SER A 277 28.20 -56.77 55.87
CA SER A 277 29.65 -56.90 55.68
C SER A 277 30.21 -56.01 54.57
N GLY A 278 29.38 -55.17 53.93
CA GLY A 278 29.77 -54.27 52.85
C GLY A 278 29.86 -52.81 53.25
N ASN A 279 30.00 -51.92 52.26
CA ASN A 279 30.05 -50.48 52.50
C ASN A 279 28.62 -49.91 52.62
N ILE A 280 28.44 -48.90 53.46
CA ILE A 280 27.15 -48.25 53.70
C ILE A 280 27.29 -46.79 53.32
N VAL A 281 26.34 -46.23 52.58
CA VAL A 281 26.34 -44.82 52.19
C VAL A 281 25.00 -44.17 52.51
N THR A 282 25.05 -42.93 53.00
CA THR A 282 23.85 -42.13 53.24
C THR A 282 23.40 -41.41 51.97
N LEU A 283 22.14 -40.97 51.91
CA LEU A 283 21.66 -40.10 50.81
C LEU A 283 22.50 -38.83 50.65
N ALA A 284 23.04 -38.31 51.76
CA ALA A 284 23.92 -37.14 51.79
C ALA A 284 25.37 -37.44 51.30
N GLY A 285 25.70 -38.71 51.03
CA GLY A 285 27.00 -39.10 50.49
C GLY A 285 28.07 -39.42 51.54
N GLU A 286 27.70 -39.65 52.81
CA GLU A 286 28.65 -40.11 53.83
C GLU A 286 28.88 -41.61 53.68
N LEU A 287 30.13 -42.02 53.47
CA LEU A 287 30.53 -43.40 53.23
C LEU A 287 31.11 -44.02 54.50
N VAL A 288 30.50 -45.09 54.98
CA VAL A 288 30.99 -45.94 56.06
C VAL A 288 31.48 -47.26 55.46
N SER A 289 32.80 -47.45 55.45
CA SER A 289 33.41 -48.68 55.00
C SER A 289 33.21 -49.83 55.99
N SER A 290 33.07 -51.06 55.49
CA SER A 290 33.07 -52.31 56.28
C SER A 290 34.28 -52.48 57.22
N ARG A 291 35.37 -51.75 56.99
CA ARG A 291 36.59 -51.74 57.83
C ARG A 291 36.66 -50.57 58.82
N GLY A 292 35.55 -49.84 59.02
CA GLY A 292 35.45 -48.74 59.98
C GLY A 292 36.00 -47.39 59.51
N ARG A 293 36.38 -47.24 58.24
CA ARG A 293 36.73 -45.94 57.65
C ARG A 293 35.47 -45.17 57.33
N ILE A 294 35.35 -43.94 57.82
CA ILE A 294 34.25 -43.02 57.54
C ILE A 294 34.79 -41.90 56.66
N SER A 295 34.04 -41.52 55.63
CA SER A 295 34.40 -40.44 54.71
C SER A 295 33.16 -39.60 54.44
N GLY A 296 33.23 -38.30 54.67
CA GLY A 296 32.13 -37.35 54.49
C GLY A 296 32.68 -35.93 54.38
N GLY A 297 31.92 -35.06 53.72
CA GLY A 297 32.29 -33.67 53.46
C GLY A 297 31.54 -33.13 52.24
N GLU A 298 31.45 -31.82 52.13
CA GLU A 298 30.84 -31.15 51.00
C GLU A 298 31.82 -31.14 49.82
N GLN A 299 31.56 -31.97 48.82
CA GLN A 299 32.34 -32.00 47.59
C GLN A 299 31.67 -31.09 46.55
N SER A 300 32.48 -30.29 45.86
CA SER A 300 32.09 -29.71 44.56
C SER A 300 31.57 -30.82 43.66
N LYS A 301 30.46 -30.59 42.95
CA LYS A 301 29.83 -31.53 41.99
C LYS A 301 30.89 -32.38 41.30
N GLY A 302 30.88 -33.69 41.56
CA GLY A 302 31.88 -34.59 41.02
C GLY A 302 31.69 -34.79 39.51
N VAL A 303 32.65 -35.49 38.90
CA VAL A 303 32.67 -35.74 37.45
C VAL A 303 31.42 -36.50 36.99
N ALA A 304 30.87 -37.40 37.82
CA ALA A 304 29.68 -38.15 37.45
C ALA A 304 28.41 -37.30 37.52
N ALA A 305 28.26 -36.46 38.56
CA ALA A 305 27.16 -35.49 38.64
C ALA A 305 27.18 -34.49 37.47
N GLN A 306 28.36 -33.99 37.08
CA GLN A 306 28.48 -33.07 35.94
C GLN A 306 28.08 -33.72 34.60
N LEU A 307 28.44 -35.00 34.38
CA LEU A 307 28.06 -35.74 33.18
C LEU A 307 26.56 -36.08 33.13
N LEU A 308 25.95 -36.41 34.28
CA LEU A 308 24.51 -36.66 34.40
C LEU A 308 23.68 -35.37 34.19
N GLU A 309 24.11 -34.24 34.76
CA GLU A 309 23.48 -32.94 34.54
C GLU A 309 23.49 -32.53 33.06
N ARG A 310 24.63 -32.72 32.37
CA ARG A 310 24.73 -32.47 30.92
C ARG A 310 23.76 -33.33 30.12
N LYS A 311 23.62 -34.62 30.44
CA LYS A 311 22.69 -35.53 29.75
C LYS A 311 21.23 -35.10 29.96
N LYS A 312 20.88 -34.60 31.15
CA LYS A 312 19.55 -34.02 31.45
C LYS A 312 19.34 -32.71 30.71
N GLU A 313 20.32 -31.81 30.74
CA GLU A 313 20.28 -30.51 30.04
C GLU A 313 20.15 -30.69 28.53
N ARG A 314 20.87 -31.65 27.95
CA ARG A 314 20.79 -32.01 26.53
C ARG A 314 19.37 -32.42 26.12
N LYS A 315 18.72 -33.30 26.90
CA LYS A 315 17.33 -33.73 26.63
C LYS A 315 16.35 -32.56 26.68
N LYS A 316 16.48 -31.69 27.68
CA LYS A 316 15.63 -30.48 27.79
C LYS A 316 15.84 -29.54 26.60
N LEU A 317 17.09 -29.26 26.24
CA LEU A 317 17.41 -28.42 25.09
C LEU A 317 16.89 -29.02 23.77
N GLU A 318 16.92 -30.34 23.61
CA GLU A 318 16.36 -31.03 22.44
C GLU A 318 14.83 -30.84 22.35
N GLU A 319 14.10 -31.00 23.45
CA GLU A 319 12.66 -30.74 23.53
C GLU A 319 12.34 -29.27 23.26
N ASP A 320 13.08 -28.35 23.87
CA ASP A 320 12.91 -26.90 23.68
C ASP A 320 13.17 -26.49 22.22
N LEU A 321 14.19 -27.05 21.57
CA LEU A 321 14.49 -26.79 20.15
C LEU A 321 13.39 -27.30 19.21
N GLN A 322 12.76 -28.44 19.51
CA GLN A 322 11.60 -28.92 18.75
C GLN A 322 10.39 -27.98 18.89
N ILE A 323 10.13 -27.47 20.09
CA ILE A 323 9.03 -26.53 20.34
C ILE A 323 9.31 -25.19 19.65
N LEU A 324 10.54 -24.66 19.78
CA LEU A 324 10.95 -23.39 19.18
C LEU A 324 10.91 -23.46 17.64
N SER A 325 11.44 -24.53 17.03
CA SER A 325 11.41 -24.70 15.57
C SER A 325 9.98 -24.80 15.02
N ALA A 326 9.09 -25.52 15.69
CA ALA A 326 7.66 -25.56 15.34
C ALA A 326 6.98 -24.18 15.50
N GLY A 327 7.38 -23.40 16.51
CA GLY A 327 6.94 -22.03 16.73
C GLY A 327 7.39 -21.08 15.62
N ILE A 328 8.65 -21.15 15.21
CA ILE A 328 9.23 -20.37 14.10
C ILE A 328 8.54 -20.71 12.78
N GLN A 329 8.28 -21.99 12.50
CA GLN A 329 7.58 -22.40 11.28
C GLN A 329 6.16 -21.84 11.22
N LYS A 330 5.39 -21.93 12.32
CA LYS A 330 4.05 -21.33 12.40
C LYS A 330 4.10 -19.80 12.29
N GLY A 331 5.05 -19.16 12.96
CA GLY A 331 5.25 -17.71 12.89
C GLY A 331 5.52 -17.23 11.47
N ASN A 332 6.42 -17.89 10.75
CA ASN A 332 6.71 -17.61 9.35
C ASN A 332 5.48 -17.78 8.45
N GLN A 333 4.68 -18.84 8.64
CA GLN A 333 3.43 -19.02 7.89
C GLN A 333 2.43 -17.88 8.14
N THR A 334 2.25 -17.48 9.40
CA THR A 334 1.33 -16.37 9.72
C THR A 334 1.81 -15.02 9.16
N LEU A 335 3.12 -14.77 9.14
CA LEU A 335 3.68 -13.56 8.54
C LEU A 335 3.53 -13.53 7.02
N ASP A 336 3.71 -14.67 6.35
CA ASP A 336 3.48 -14.81 4.91
C ASP A 336 2.00 -14.58 4.55
N GLU A 337 1.07 -15.09 5.36
CA GLU A 337 -0.37 -14.83 5.20
C GLU A 337 -0.71 -13.33 5.36
N TYR A 338 -0.19 -12.67 6.40
CA TYR A 338 -0.39 -11.23 6.58
C TYR A 338 0.24 -10.41 5.46
N SER A 339 1.43 -10.78 5.00
CA SER A 339 2.10 -10.10 3.88
C SER A 339 1.27 -10.19 2.59
N LYS A 340 0.70 -11.36 2.29
CA LYS A 340 -0.18 -11.55 1.13
C LYS A 340 -1.48 -10.76 1.23
N GLN A 341 -2.10 -10.72 2.40
CA GLN A 341 -3.31 -9.92 2.62
C GLN A 341 -3.02 -8.42 2.48
N LEU A 342 -1.87 -7.97 3.00
CA LEU A 342 -1.44 -6.58 2.90
C LEU A 342 -1.19 -6.18 1.45
N GLU A 343 -0.53 -7.03 0.65
CA GLU A 343 -0.35 -6.82 -0.80
C GLU A 343 -1.69 -6.74 -1.56
N VAL A 344 -2.68 -7.55 -1.20
CA VAL A 344 -4.02 -7.48 -1.82
C VAL A 344 -4.69 -6.13 -1.51
N TYR A 345 -4.65 -5.68 -0.26
CA TYR A 345 -5.24 -4.41 0.13
C TYR A 345 -4.48 -3.19 -0.41
N GLU A 346 -3.15 -3.25 -0.50
CA GLU A 346 -2.33 -2.20 -1.13
C GLU A 346 -2.62 -2.07 -2.64
N ASN A 347 -2.86 -3.18 -3.32
CA ASN A 347 -3.32 -3.13 -4.71
C ASN A 347 -4.76 -2.61 -4.82
N GLU A 348 -5.65 -3.02 -3.91
CA GLU A 348 -7.03 -2.54 -3.87
C GLU A 348 -7.07 -1.03 -3.65
N ILE A 349 -6.31 -0.47 -2.71
CA ILE A 349 -6.30 0.96 -2.43
C ILE A 349 -5.80 1.79 -3.62
N ALA A 350 -4.76 1.32 -4.31
CA ALA A 350 -4.28 1.98 -5.52
C ALA A 350 -5.37 2.05 -6.61
N THR A 351 -6.17 0.99 -6.77
CA THR A 351 -7.30 1.00 -7.72
C THR A 351 -8.45 1.88 -7.24
N LEU A 352 -8.73 1.91 -5.93
CA LEU A 352 -9.77 2.75 -5.34
C LEU A 352 -9.41 4.23 -5.46
N ASP A 353 -8.17 4.63 -5.20
CA ASP A 353 -7.72 6.02 -5.34
C ASP A 353 -7.91 6.54 -6.76
N MET A 354 -7.51 5.74 -7.77
CA MET A 354 -7.77 6.07 -9.17
C MET A 354 -9.26 6.20 -9.47
N THR A 355 -10.08 5.34 -8.86
CA THR A 355 -11.53 5.34 -9.03
C THR A 355 -12.17 6.58 -8.37
N VAL A 356 -11.79 6.90 -7.13
CA VAL A 356 -12.23 8.09 -6.37
C VAL A 356 -11.87 9.35 -7.14
N ASP A 357 -10.64 9.48 -7.64
CA ASP A 357 -10.22 10.63 -8.46
C ASP A 357 -11.05 10.75 -9.75
N SER A 358 -11.34 9.63 -10.41
CA SER A 358 -12.18 9.63 -11.61
C SER A 358 -13.61 10.05 -11.29
N LEU A 359 -14.18 9.59 -10.18
CA LEU A 359 -15.53 9.92 -9.73
C LEU A 359 -15.64 11.36 -9.26
N ARG A 360 -14.62 11.90 -8.56
CA ARG A 360 -14.54 13.33 -8.20
C ARG A 360 -14.54 14.22 -9.43
N LYS A 361 -13.77 13.88 -10.47
CA LYS A 361 -13.78 14.60 -11.76
C LYS A 361 -15.15 14.52 -12.43
N GLN A 362 -15.78 13.34 -12.47
CA GLN A 362 -17.11 13.17 -13.05
C GLN A 362 -18.19 13.93 -12.28
N LYS A 363 -18.15 13.93 -10.95
CA LYS A 363 -19.05 14.72 -10.11
C LYS A 363 -18.89 16.22 -10.39
N LYS A 364 -17.66 16.72 -10.44
CA LYS A 364 -17.38 18.13 -10.73
C LYS A 364 -17.91 18.55 -12.10
N LEU A 365 -17.68 17.75 -13.15
CA LEU A 365 -18.23 18.00 -14.48
C LEU A 365 -19.76 18.00 -14.49
N ALA A 366 -20.40 17.09 -13.74
CA ALA A 366 -21.85 17.06 -13.60
C ALA A 366 -22.38 18.28 -12.83
N GLU A 367 -21.65 18.76 -11.81
CA GLU A 367 -21.96 19.98 -11.06
C GLU A 367 -21.90 21.23 -11.93
N GLU A 368 -20.82 21.43 -12.68
CA GLU A 368 -20.66 22.53 -13.62
C GLU A 368 -21.75 22.50 -14.70
N TYR A 369 -22.13 21.30 -15.18
CA TYR A 369 -23.21 21.15 -16.14
C TYR A 369 -24.58 21.54 -15.56
N VAL A 370 -24.88 21.10 -14.33
CA VAL A 370 -26.11 21.50 -13.62
C VAL A 370 -26.17 23.02 -13.43
N GLU A 371 -25.08 23.63 -12.99
CA GLU A 371 -25.00 25.09 -12.78
C GLU A 371 -25.24 25.85 -14.10
N SER A 372 -24.62 25.41 -15.20
CA SER A 372 -24.84 26.02 -16.53
C SER A 372 -26.29 25.92 -17.00
N LEU A 373 -26.96 24.80 -16.72
CA LEU A 373 -28.38 24.62 -17.07
C LEU A 373 -29.29 25.44 -16.16
N GLN A 374 -28.97 25.58 -14.87
CA GLN A 374 -29.69 26.45 -13.94
C GLN A 374 -29.57 27.92 -14.35
N GLU A 375 -28.39 28.38 -14.76
CA GLU A 375 -28.22 29.72 -15.33
C GLU A 375 -29.08 29.91 -16.59
N LYS A 376 -29.03 28.95 -17.52
CA LYS A 376 -29.86 28.98 -18.73
C LYS A 376 -31.35 29.05 -18.38
N ARG A 377 -31.81 28.23 -17.43
CA ARG A 377 -33.18 28.25 -16.91
C ARG A 377 -33.56 29.63 -16.37
N THR A 378 -32.74 30.24 -15.52
CA THR A 378 -33.05 31.56 -14.94
C THR A 378 -33.09 32.66 -16.00
N ARG A 379 -32.26 32.59 -17.06
CA ARG A 379 -32.35 33.52 -18.20
C ARG A 379 -33.67 33.36 -18.94
N MET A 380 -34.06 32.13 -19.25
CA MET A 380 -35.32 31.86 -19.95
C MET A 380 -36.55 32.19 -19.10
N GLU A 381 -36.50 31.99 -17.78
CA GLU A 381 -37.57 32.44 -16.87
C GLU A 381 -37.74 33.97 -16.90
N LYS A 382 -36.63 34.73 -16.98
CA LYS A 382 -36.68 36.19 -17.13
C LYS A 382 -37.24 36.61 -18.47
N GLU A 383 -36.79 36.00 -19.57
CA GLU A 383 -37.31 36.27 -20.92
C GLU A 383 -38.81 36.02 -21.03
N LEU A 384 -39.29 34.88 -20.51
CA LEU A 384 -40.72 34.56 -20.47
C LEU A 384 -41.50 35.57 -19.62
N ARG A 385 -40.93 36.03 -18.50
CA ARG A 385 -41.57 37.02 -17.64
C ARG A 385 -41.73 38.37 -18.35
N ILE A 386 -40.71 38.82 -19.07
CA ILE A 386 -40.76 40.05 -19.86
C ILE A 386 -41.81 39.93 -20.97
N ALA A 387 -41.79 38.84 -21.74
CA ALA A 387 -42.76 38.60 -22.80
C ALA A 387 -44.22 38.57 -22.28
N ASN A 388 -44.45 37.96 -21.12
CA ASN A 388 -45.77 37.96 -20.48
C ASN A 388 -46.21 39.35 -19.99
N MET A 389 -45.29 40.18 -19.48
CA MET A 389 -45.61 41.57 -19.08
C MET A 389 -45.97 42.42 -20.30
N GLU A 390 -45.18 42.35 -21.38
CA GLU A 390 -45.47 43.04 -22.64
C GLU A 390 -46.83 42.62 -23.23
N LEU A 391 -47.13 41.32 -23.16
CA LEU A 391 -48.41 40.77 -23.59
C LEU A 391 -49.57 41.30 -22.73
N GLU A 392 -49.44 41.32 -21.41
CA GLU A 392 -50.47 41.83 -20.50
C GLU A 392 -50.74 43.33 -20.71
N GLU A 393 -49.69 44.11 -20.94
CA GLU A 393 -49.81 45.54 -21.26
C GLU A 393 -50.54 45.74 -22.59
N GLU A 394 -50.15 45.01 -23.65
CA GLU A 394 -50.77 45.13 -24.96
C GLU A 394 -52.25 44.69 -24.92
N ILE A 395 -52.59 43.60 -24.21
CA ILE A 395 -53.98 43.18 -23.98
C ILE A 395 -54.79 44.28 -23.28
N ARG A 396 -54.18 44.97 -22.31
CA ARG A 396 -54.82 46.08 -21.60
C ARG A 396 -55.09 47.26 -22.55
N TYR A 397 -54.12 47.61 -23.38
CA TYR A 397 -54.29 48.61 -24.44
C TYR A 397 -55.40 48.23 -25.41
N THR A 398 -55.46 46.98 -25.87
CA THR A 398 -56.52 46.52 -26.78
C THR A 398 -57.91 46.68 -26.15
N LYS A 399 -58.08 46.31 -24.87
CA LYS A 399 -59.35 46.48 -24.13
C LYS A 399 -59.77 47.94 -23.96
N GLU A 400 -58.81 48.85 -23.77
CA GLU A 400 -59.11 50.29 -23.70
C GLU A 400 -59.58 50.84 -25.05
N PHE A 401 -58.97 50.42 -26.15
CA PHE A 401 -59.41 50.78 -27.50
C PHE A 401 -60.78 50.21 -27.83
N GLU A 402 -61.05 48.96 -27.44
CA GLU A 402 -62.36 48.33 -27.61
C GLU A 402 -63.46 49.13 -26.87
N LYS A 403 -63.21 49.51 -25.61
CA LYS A 403 -64.12 50.38 -24.85
C LYS A 403 -64.36 51.72 -25.52
N LYS A 404 -63.30 52.41 -25.98
CA LYS A 404 -63.43 53.68 -26.72
C LYS A 404 -64.26 53.49 -27.99
N MET A 405 -64.03 52.43 -28.75
CA MET A 405 -64.83 52.11 -29.94
C MET A 405 -66.30 51.93 -29.60
N THR A 406 -66.64 51.19 -28.55
CA THR A 406 -68.04 51.00 -28.15
C THR A 406 -68.71 52.32 -27.76
N SER A 407 -68.02 53.21 -27.05
CA SER A 407 -68.56 54.54 -26.72
C SER A 407 -68.74 55.44 -27.95
N THR A 408 -67.77 55.43 -28.87
CA THR A 408 -67.83 56.26 -30.10
C THR A 408 -68.88 55.72 -31.08
N GLN A 409 -69.11 54.40 -31.10
CA GLN A 409 -70.18 53.78 -31.87
C GLN A 409 -71.57 54.16 -31.33
N ALA A 410 -71.76 54.20 -30.01
CA ALA A 410 -73.00 54.67 -29.39
C ALA A 410 -73.29 56.15 -29.74
N GLN A 411 -72.26 57.01 -29.66
CA GLN A 411 -72.38 58.42 -30.07
C GLN A 411 -72.77 58.58 -31.55
N LYS A 412 -72.23 57.72 -32.43
CA LYS A 412 -72.61 57.71 -33.85
C LYS A 412 -74.09 57.37 -34.03
N GLU A 413 -74.61 56.38 -33.30
CA GLU A 413 -76.02 55.99 -33.36
C GLU A 413 -76.96 57.10 -32.85
N GLU A 414 -76.60 57.80 -31.76
CA GLU A 414 -77.34 58.97 -31.27
C GLU A 414 -77.40 60.11 -32.31
N LEU A 415 -76.26 60.43 -32.94
CA LEU A 415 -76.19 61.47 -33.98
C LEU A 415 -76.97 61.09 -35.26
N ILE A 416 -77.05 59.80 -35.59
CA ILE A 416 -77.89 59.32 -36.71
C ILE A 416 -79.36 59.54 -36.40
N GLN A 417 -79.84 59.16 -35.22
CA GLN A 417 -81.24 59.35 -34.81
C GLN A 417 -81.62 60.85 -34.79
N LEU A 418 -80.74 61.71 -34.29
CA LEU A 418 -80.96 63.16 -34.26
C LEU A 418 -80.94 63.80 -35.65
N SER A 419 -80.12 63.29 -36.57
CA SER A 419 -80.10 63.74 -37.97
C SER A 419 -81.38 63.34 -38.72
N GLU A 420 -81.91 62.14 -38.47
CA GLU A 420 -83.13 61.65 -39.11
C GLU A 420 -84.38 62.39 -38.63
N SER A 421 -84.49 62.69 -37.33
CA SER A 421 -85.61 63.47 -36.78
C SER A 421 -85.65 64.90 -37.32
N LEU A 422 -84.49 65.59 -37.40
CA LEU A 422 -84.39 66.93 -37.97
C LEU A 422 -84.71 66.96 -39.48
N LYS A 423 -84.38 65.90 -40.23
CA LYS A 423 -84.74 65.77 -41.65
C LYS A 423 -86.25 65.65 -41.85
N GLN A 424 -86.93 64.86 -41.01
CA GLN A 424 -88.39 64.73 -41.06
C GLN A 424 -89.10 66.06 -40.74
N GLU A 425 -88.67 66.74 -39.67
CA GLU A 425 -89.24 68.05 -39.29
C GLU A 425 -89.04 69.13 -40.36
N SER A 426 -87.87 69.19 -41.00
CA SER A 426 -87.59 70.13 -42.10
C SER A 426 -88.46 69.85 -43.34
N GLN A 427 -88.77 68.58 -43.62
CA GLN A 427 -89.62 68.18 -44.75
C GLN A 427 -91.10 68.53 -44.55
N GLU A 428 -91.63 68.36 -43.34
CA GLU A 428 -93.02 68.75 -42.99
C GLU A 428 -93.26 70.28 -43.13
N ILE A 429 -92.27 71.09 -42.76
CA ILE A 429 -92.35 72.56 -42.89
C ILE A 429 -92.35 72.99 -44.36
N ARG A 430 -91.59 72.29 -45.22
CA ARG A 430 -91.53 72.57 -46.68
C ARG A 430 -92.85 72.27 -47.39
N GLU A 431 -93.58 71.24 -46.97
CA GLU A 431 -94.88 70.89 -47.55
C GLU A 431 -95.95 71.93 -47.19
N LYS A 432 -95.99 72.37 -45.93
CA LYS A 432 -96.93 73.43 -45.47
C LYS A 432 -96.71 74.78 -46.17
N SER A 433 -95.46 75.12 -46.48
CA SER A 433 -95.14 76.38 -47.20
C SER A 433 -95.62 76.37 -48.66
N LYS A 434 -95.63 75.21 -49.34
CA LYS A 434 -96.11 75.08 -50.73
C LYS A 434 -97.62 75.27 -50.86
N GLU A 435 -98.41 74.68 -49.96
CA GLU A 435 -99.88 74.82 -49.96
C GLU A 435 -100.32 76.27 -49.75
N LEU A 436 -99.60 77.01 -48.91
CA LEU A 436 -99.89 78.42 -48.63
C LEU A 436 -99.64 79.30 -49.87
N HIS A 437 -98.63 78.97 -50.68
CA HIS A 437 -98.25 79.75 -51.85
C HIS A 437 -99.28 79.67 -52.99
N GLU A 438 -99.88 78.51 -53.24
CA GLU A 438 -100.93 78.35 -54.26
C GLU A 438 -102.24 79.08 -53.93
N ARG A 439 -102.50 79.31 -52.64
CA ARG A 439 -103.68 80.03 -52.14
C ARG A 439 -103.62 81.53 -52.38
N ILE A 440 -102.41 82.10 -52.39
CA ILE A 440 -102.13 83.53 -52.58
C ILE A 440 -102.30 83.95 -54.05
N GLU A 441 -101.85 83.13 -55.01
CA GLU A 441 -101.89 83.43 -56.45
C GLU A 441 -103.34 83.59 -56.99
N LYS A 442 -104.28 82.73 -56.59
CA LYS A 442 -105.68 82.76 -57.06
C LYS A 442 -106.49 83.99 -56.61
N GLN A 443 -106.05 84.71 -55.58
CA GLN A 443 -106.71 85.93 -55.07
C GLN A 443 -106.16 87.21 -55.68
N LYS A 444 -104.91 87.22 -56.18
CA LYS A 444 -104.28 88.39 -56.82
C LYS A 444 -104.84 88.69 -58.22
N GLU A 445 -105.31 87.68 -58.96
CA GLU A 445 -105.79 87.80 -60.34
C GLU A 445 -107.11 88.59 -60.52
N LYS A 446 -107.96 88.70 -59.49
CA LYS A 446 -109.28 89.38 -59.57
C LYS A 446 -109.27 90.85 -59.13
N PHE A 447 -108.12 91.35 -58.70
CA PHE A 447 -108.01 92.62 -57.97
C PHE A 447 -107.17 93.68 -58.68
N SER A 448 -106.49 93.35 -59.79
CA SER A 448 -105.49 94.24 -60.42
C SER A 448 -106.08 95.43 -61.21
N ASP A 449 -107.29 95.33 -61.76
CA ASP A 449 -107.69 96.26 -62.85
C ASP A 449 -108.39 97.55 -62.41
N VAL A 450 -108.85 97.66 -61.15
CA VAL A 450 -109.56 98.86 -60.62
C VAL A 450 -108.84 99.47 -59.41
N ARG A 451 -107.80 98.82 -58.89
CA ARG A 451 -107.04 99.20 -57.67
C ARG A 451 -105.94 100.24 -57.92
N ILE A 452 -105.37 100.25 -59.13
CA ILE A 452 -104.13 101.00 -59.46
C ILE A 452 -104.34 102.52 -59.54
N LEU A 453 -105.56 103.01 -59.86
CA LEU A 453 -105.84 104.45 -60.01
C LEU A 453 -106.44 105.13 -58.76
N PHE A 454 -106.97 104.36 -57.80
CA PHE A 454 -107.64 104.89 -56.60
C PHE A 454 -106.75 104.85 -55.33
N LEU A 455 -105.76 103.93 -55.23
CA LEU A 455 -104.93 103.82 -54.01
C LEU A 455 -103.86 104.90 -53.86
N ASN A 456 -103.32 105.43 -54.95
CA ASN A 456 -102.24 106.42 -54.88
C ASN A 456 -102.70 107.76 -54.27
N SER A 457 -104.00 108.07 -54.29
CA SER A 457 -104.54 109.31 -53.71
C SER A 457 -105.18 109.12 -52.32
N LYS A 458 -105.45 107.88 -51.89
CA LYS A 458 -105.97 107.57 -50.54
C LYS A 458 -104.84 107.19 -49.55
N ASN A 459 -103.81 106.48 -49.99
CA ASN A 459 -102.69 106.05 -49.13
C ASN A 459 -101.96 107.24 -48.47
N ASN A 460 -101.79 108.38 -49.17
CA ASN A 460 -101.11 109.53 -48.59
C ASN A 460 -101.86 110.20 -47.43
N TRP A 461 -103.18 110.01 -47.32
CA TRP A 461 -103.99 110.61 -46.26
C TRP A 461 -104.19 109.65 -45.07
N GLU A 462 -104.34 108.34 -45.33
CA GLU A 462 -104.34 107.31 -44.27
C GLU A 462 -102.94 107.07 -43.67
N GLN A 463 -101.85 107.27 -44.43
CA GLN A 463 -100.48 107.22 -43.88
C GLN A 463 -100.24 108.28 -42.81
N LEU A 464 -100.68 109.53 -43.02
CA LEU A 464 -100.45 110.61 -42.03
C LEU A 464 -101.25 110.42 -40.73
N LEU A 465 -102.45 109.83 -40.78
CA LEU A 465 -103.26 109.54 -39.59
C LEU A 465 -102.79 108.26 -38.87
N GLN A 466 -102.34 107.23 -39.61
CA GLN A 466 -101.69 106.07 -39.00
C GLN A 466 -100.30 106.40 -38.46
N GLU A 467 -99.55 107.34 -39.04
CA GLU A 467 -98.27 107.80 -38.48
C GLU A 467 -98.47 108.54 -37.15
N GLU A 468 -99.57 109.30 -36.97
CA GLU A 468 -99.87 109.94 -35.68
C GLU A 468 -100.24 108.93 -34.58
N GLU A 469 -101.09 107.93 -34.87
CA GLU A 469 -101.40 106.83 -33.93
C GLU A 469 -100.23 105.86 -33.72
N ARG A 470 -99.41 105.64 -34.75
CA ARG A 470 -98.19 104.81 -34.68
C ARG A 470 -97.10 105.52 -33.90
N ILE A 471 -96.93 106.84 -34.02
CA ILE A 471 -96.00 107.61 -33.18
C ILE A 471 -96.46 107.59 -31.72
N GLN A 472 -97.77 107.71 -31.42
CA GLN A 472 -98.26 107.60 -30.03
C GLN A 472 -98.18 106.18 -29.45
N LYS A 473 -98.32 105.13 -30.26
CA LYS A 473 -98.08 103.74 -29.83
C LYS A 473 -96.60 103.41 -29.72
N GLU A 474 -95.77 103.85 -30.66
CA GLU A 474 -94.31 103.74 -30.60
C GLU A 474 -93.76 104.55 -29.42
N GLU A 475 -94.35 105.67 -29.03
CA GLU A 475 -93.98 106.46 -27.84
C GLU A 475 -94.38 105.74 -26.53
N LYS A 476 -95.51 105.03 -26.51
CA LYS A 476 -95.91 104.16 -25.39
C LYS A 476 -95.10 102.86 -25.31
N GLU A 477 -94.84 102.22 -26.45
CA GLU A 477 -93.96 101.05 -26.56
C GLU A 477 -92.51 101.43 -26.27
N LEU A 478 -92.06 102.64 -26.63
CA LEU A 478 -90.76 103.19 -26.23
C LEU A 478 -90.73 103.49 -24.74
N GLN A 479 -91.80 104.00 -24.11
CA GLN A 479 -91.88 104.16 -22.66
C GLN A 479 -91.92 102.84 -21.91
N ASP A 480 -92.67 101.84 -22.40
CA ASP A 480 -92.72 100.50 -21.82
C ASP A 480 -91.39 99.76 -22.04
N LEU A 481 -90.75 99.93 -23.21
CA LEU A 481 -89.41 99.41 -23.51
C LEU A 481 -88.33 100.18 -22.73
N GLU A 482 -88.51 101.46 -22.44
CA GLU A 482 -87.62 102.26 -21.59
C GLU A 482 -87.76 101.83 -20.14
N GLN A 483 -88.96 101.53 -19.64
CA GLN A 483 -89.17 100.90 -18.32
C GLN A 483 -88.67 99.45 -18.26
N GLU A 484 -88.84 98.66 -19.33
CA GLU A 484 -88.32 97.30 -19.43
C GLU A 484 -86.79 97.31 -19.55
N LEU A 485 -86.22 98.27 -20.29
CA LEU A 485 -84.78 98.50 -20.38
C LEU A 485 -84.23 99.05 -19.07
N GLU A 486 -84.93 99.91 -18.33
CA GLU A 486 -84.54 100.36 -16.99
C GLU A 486 -84.57 99.19 -15.99
N ALA A 487 -85.62 98.36 -16.01
CA ALA A 487 -85.70 97.14 -15.20
C ALA A 487 -84.63 96.11 -15.62
N ARG A 488 -84.33 95.99 -16.92
CA ARG A 488 -83.28 95.12 -17.45
C ARG A 488 -81.89 95.67 -17.12
N ILE A 489 -81.71 96.99 -17.12
CA ILE A 489 -80.50 97.68 -16.69
C ILE A 489 -80.33 97.48 -15.19
N GLU A 490 -81.39 97.51 -14.38
CA GLU A 490 -81.34 97.25 -12.94
C GLU A 490 -81.02 95.77 -12.65
N VAL A 491 -81.59 94.82 -13.41
CA VAL A 491 -81.24 93.39 -13.34
C VAL A 491 -79.83 93.12 -13.85
N LEU A 492 -79.37 93.81 -14.90
CA LEU A 492 -78.01 93.71 -15.42
C LEU A 492 -77.00 94.43 -14.52
N GLN A 493 -77.38 95.49 -13.82
CA GLN A 493 -76.57 96.16 -12.79
C GLN A 493 -76.45 95.26 -11.56
N ASN A 494 -77.55 94.65 -11.10
CA ASN A 494 -77.52 93.67 -10.02
C ASN A 494 -76.76 92.38 -10.42
N GLY A 495 -76.89 91.96 -11.69
CA GLY A 495 -76.12 90.85 -12.25
C GLY A 495 -74.63 91.18 -12.39
N LYS A 496 -74.29 92.42 -12.78
CA LYS A 496 -72.93 92.95 -12.82
C LYS A 496 -72.33 93.07 -11.43
N ILE A 497 -73.08 93.57 -10.45
CA ILE A 497 -72.65 93.60 -9.03
C ILE A 497 -72.44 92.17 -8.51
N SER A 498 -73.35 91.23 -8.79
CA SER A 498 -73.18 89.81 -8.43
C SER A 498 -71.97 89.16 -9.13
N LEU A 499 -71.71 89.51 -10.38
CA LEU A 499 -70.54 89.04 -11.13
C LEU A 499 -69.25 89.69 -10.63
N GLU A 500 -69.26 90.97 -10.27
CA GLU A 500 -68.12 91.68 -9.65
C GLU A 500 -67.84 91.14 -8.24
N GLU A 501 -68.87 90.82 -7.45
CA GLU A 501 -68.72 90.13 -6.16
C GLU A 501 -68.16 88.72 -6.32
N LYS A 502 -68.64 87.94 -7.31
CA LYS A 502 -68.10 86.62 -7.63
C LYS A 502 -66.68 86.70 -8.19
N GLN A 503 -66.37 87.73 -8.98
CA GLN A 503 -65.05 87.97 -9.54
C GLN A 503 -64.07 88.40 -8.43
N LEU A 504 -64.52 89.17 -7.44
CA LEU A 504 -63.76 89.52 -6.24
C LEU A 504 -63.54 88.31 -5.33
N ASP A 505 -64.55 87.44 -5.18
CA ASP A 505 -64.43 86.21 -4.37
C ASP A 505 -63.53 85.15 -5.04
N LEU A 506 -63.61 85.04 -6.38
CA LEU A 506 -62.69 84.25 -7.19
C LEU A 506 -61.28 84.84 -7.17
N ALA A 507 -61.12 86.16 -7.25
CA ALA A 507 -59.82 86.81 -7.13
C ALA A 507 -59.20 86.57 -5.76
N LYS A 508 -59.99 86.67 -4.67
CA LYS A 508 -59.53 86.35 -3.31
C LYS A 508 -59.16 84.88 -3.14
N LYS A 509 -59.92 83.95 -3.73
CA LYS A 509 -59.58 82.51 -3.73
C LYS A 509 -58.33 82.23 -4.55
N ILE A 510 -58.17 82.86 -5.71
CA ILE A 510 -56.97 82.75 -6.53
C ILE A 510 -55.76 83.30 -5.78
N GLU A 511 -55.89 84.46 -5.13
CA GLU A 511 -54.85 85.10 -4.33
C GLU A 511 -54.48 84.24 -3.11
N SER A 512 -55.44 83.64 -2.40
CA SER A 512 -55.16 82.72 -1.29
C SER A 512 -54.48 81.43 -1.77
N THR A 513 -54.92 80.84 -2.89
CA THR A 513 -54.24 79.66 -3.47
C THR A 513 -52.86 79.99 -4.05
N LEU A 514 -52.63 81.20 -4.57
CA LEU A 514 -51.31 81.64 -5.00
C LEU A 514 -50.38 81.88 -3.80
N GLU A 515 -50.89 82.42 -2.68
CA GLU A 515 -50.11 82.54 -1.45
C GLU A 515 -49.76 81.18 -0.84
N GLU A 516 -50.69 80.21 -0.86
CA GLU A 516 -50.41 78.82 -0.45
C GLU A 516 -49.40 78.16 -1.39
N TYR A 517 -49.58 78.28 -2.71
CA TYR A 517 -48.63 77.77 -3.70
C TYR A 517 -47.24 78.42 -3.56
N HIS A 518 -47.15 79.72 -3.28
CA HIS A 518 -45.87 80.39 -3.03
C HIS A 518 -45.23 79.99 -1.70
N LYS A 519 -46.01 79.65 -0.66
CA LYS A 519 -45.49 79.08 0.59
C LYS A 519 -44.97 77.66 0.35
N GLU A 520 -45.75 76.80 -0.29
CA GLU A 520 -45.35 75.43 -0.63
C GLU A 520 -44.14 75.42 -1.58
N SER A 521 -44.09 76.31 -2.57
CA SER A 521 -42.95 76.44 -3.48
C SER A 521 -41.69 76.90 -2.75
N LYS A 522 -41.79 77.81 -1.77
CA LYS A 522 -40.65 78.22 -0.93
C LYS A 522 -40.23 77.14 0.06
N GLU A 523 -41.16 76.35 0.57
CA GLU A 523 -40.86 75.18 1.40
C GLU A 523 -40.19 74.07 0.57
N MET A 524 -40.64 73.85 -0.65
CA MET A 524 -40.03 72.93 -1.60
C MET A 524 -38.63 73.39 -2.03
N GLU A 525 -38.39 74.68 -2.27
CA GLU A 525 -37.04 75.19 -2.53
C GLU A 525 -36.12 75.01 -1.32
N LYS A 526 -36.61 75.29 -0.09
CA LYS A 526 -35.83 75.04 1.13
C LYS A 526 -35.53 73.56 1.34
N LEU A 527 -36.51 72.69 1.07
CA LEU A 527 -36.36 71.25 1.19
C LEU A 527 -35.39 70.72 0.12
N HIS A 528 -35.44 71.25 -1.10
CA HIS A 528 -34.52 70.87 -2.18
C HIS A 528 -33.08 71.35 -1.91
N GLU A 529 -32.90 72.53 -1.33
CA GLU A 529 -31.60 73.02 -0.89
C GLU A 529 -31.05 72.21 0.29
N GLN A 530 -31.92 71.81 1.23
CA GLN A 530 -31.56 70.88 2.31
C GLN A 530 -31.20 69.49 1.77
N ASP A 531 -31.93 69.00 0.77
CA ASP A 531 -31.66 67.69 0.15
C ASP A 531 -30.34 67.70 -0.62
N LYS A 532 -30.05 68.79 -1.36
CA LYS A 532 -28.71 69.01 -1.96
C LYS A 532 -27.61 69.00 -0.90
N GLN A 533 -27.77 69.75 0.19
CA GLN A 533 -26.79 69.77 1.27
C GLN A 533 -26.64 68.41 1.95
N ASN A 534 -27.72 67.63 2.06
CA ASN A 534 -27.69 66.28 2.61
C ASN A 534 -26.97 65.32 1.66
N VAL A 535 -27.19 65.41 0.34
CA VAL A 535 -26.46 64.62 -0.67
C VAL A 535 -24.97 64.98 -0.69
N GLU A 536 -24.62 66.26 -0.53
CA GLU A 536 -23.23 66.71 -0.41
C GLU A 536 -22.58 66.14 0.86
N LYS A 537 -23.26 66.23 2.00
CA LYS A 537 -22.81 65.66 3.28
C LYS A 537 -22.71 64.14 3.20
N GLU A 538 -23.64 63.47 2.55
CA GLU A 538 -23.64 62.02 2.35
C GLU A 538 -22.47 61.58 1.47
N ARG A 539 -22.15 62.35 0.41
CA ARG A 539 -20.93 62.14 -0.40
C ARG A 539 -19.66 62.34 0.42
N GLU A 540 -19.60 63.38 1.26
CA GLU A 540 -18.46 63.61 2.15
C GLU A 540 -18.33 62.50 3.20
N PHE A 541 -19.44 62.10 3.84
CA PHE A 541 -19.46 60.99 4.80
C PHE A 541 -19.09 59.68 4.13
N HIS A 542 -19.53 59.42 2.90
CA HIS A 542 -19.18 58.21 2.16
C HIS A 542 -17.70 58.20 1.76
N LYS A 543 -17.13 59.36 1.39
CA LYS A 543 -15.69 59.50 1.17
C LYS A 543 -14.90 59.28 2.46
N ARG A 544 -15.33 59.88 3.57
CA ARG A 544 -14.71 59.69 4.90
C ARG A 544 -14.86 58.26 5.39
N TYR A 545 -15.99 57.61 5.10
CA TYR A 545 -16.24 56.20 5.41
C TYR A 545 -15.26 55.32 4.64
N LYS A 546 -15.12 55.48 3.32
CA LYS A 546 -14.14 54.74 2.51
C LYS A 546 -12.69 54.97 2.93
N GLU A 547 -12.33 56.20 3.28
CA GLU A 547 -11.00 56.52 3.82
C GLU A 547 -10.76 55.86 5.18
N THR A 548 -11.78 55.84 6.05
CA THR A 548 -11.70 55.23 7.38
C THR A 548 -11.70 53.70 7.27
N GLU A 549 -12.47 53.13 6.35
CA GLU A 549 -12.50 51.69 6.03
C GLU A 549 -11.16 51.24 5.46
N SER A 550 -10.56 52.01 4.56
CA SER A 550 -9.22 51.74 4.03
C SER A 550 -8.15 51.81 5.12
N ARG A 551 -8.25 52.80 6.04
CA ARG A 551 -7.37 52.90 7.21
C ARG A 551 -7.58 51.76 8.18
N LEU A 552 -8.82 51.35 8.42
CA LEU A 552 -9.17 50.22 9.27
C LEU A 552 -8.60 48.93 8.70
N LEU A 553 -8.73 48.70 7.38
CA LEU A 553 -8.16 47.55 6.70
C LEU A 553 -6.63 47.54 6.79
N PHE A 554 -5.98 48.69 6.60
CA PHE A 554 -4.53 48.82 6.74
C PHE A 554 -4.05 48.59 8.19
N ILE A 555 -4.79 49.11 9.18
CA ILE A 555 -4.48 48.88 10.60
C ILE A 555 -4.74 47.41 10.98
N LYS A 556 -5.78 46.78 10.44
CA LYS A 556 -6.10 45.38 10.67
C LYS A 556 -5.05 44.46 10.06
N ASP A 557 -4.59 44.74 8.83
CA ASP A 557 -3.47 44.01 8.20
C ASP A 557 -2.16 44.23 8.99
N LYS A 558 -1.87 45.45 9.45
CA LYS A 558 -0.73 45.69 10.35
C LYS A 558 -0.84 44.94 11.67
N TYR A 559 -2.02 44.92 12.27
CA TYR A 559 -2.28 44.22 13.52
C TYR A 559 -2.10 42.70 13.32
N GLN A 560 -2.69 42.13 12.27
CA GLN A 560 -2.58 40.72 11.94
C GLN A 560 -1.13 40.32 11.66
N ARG A 561 -0.38 41.08 10.86
CA ARG A 561 1.07 40.85 10.67
C ARG A 561 1.89 40.99 11.94
N THR A 562 1.45 41.82 12.89
CA THR A 562 2.13 41.97 14.19
C THR A 562 1.77 40.81 15.11
N GLN A 563 0.54 40.32 15.04
CA GLN A 563 0.06 39.14 15.77
C GLN A 563 0.75 37.87 15.26
N GLU A 564 0.86 37.68 13.95
CA GLU A 564 1.62 36.58 13.34
C GLU A 564 3.11 36.63 13.73
N LYS A 565 3.69 37.83 13.84
CA LYS A 565 5.07 37.99 14.36
C LYS A 565 5.16 37.66 15.84
N LEU A 566 4.16 38.01 16.63
CA LEU A 566 4.11 37.71 18.05
C LEU A 566 3.95 36.21 18.29
N GLU A 567 3.04 35.55 17.55
CA GLU A 567 2.82 34.11 17.58
C GLU A 567 4.08 33.37 17.16
N LYS A 568 4.77 33.80 16.09
CA LYS A 568 6.08 33.25 15.72
C LYS A 568 7.13 33.43 16.80
N ILE A 569 7.23 34.60 17.43
CA ILE A 569 8.17 34.82 18.53
C ILE A 569 7.81 33.96 19.75
N GLN A 570 6.52 33.73 20.01
CA GLN A 570 6.06 32.86 21.09
C GLN A 570 6.37 31.39 20.80
N GLU A 571 6.15 30.92 19.57
CA GLU A 571 6.55 29.59 19.11
C GLU A 571 8.07 29.43 19.18
N ASP A 572 8.83 30.42 18.71
CA ASP A 572 10.29 30.43 18.79
C ASP A 572 10.74 30.37 20.27
N MET A 573 10.09 31.10 21.19
CA MET A 573 10.38 31.07 22.62
C MET A 573 10.05 29.71 23.26
N ILE A 574 8.92 29.10 22.91
CA ILE A 574 8.55 27.76 23.39
C ILE A 574 9.55 26.73 22.86
N SER A 575 9.92 26.81 21.58
CA SER A 575 10.93 25.91 21.00
C SER A 575 12.29 26.09 21.68
N LEU A 576 12.68 27.33 22.02
CA LEU A 576 13.90 27.59 22.76
C LEU A 576 13.82 27.06 24.20
N GLU A 577 12.67 27.18 24.86
CA GLU A 577 12.47 26.62 26.21
C GLU A 577 12.55 25.09 26.18
N GLU A 578 11.92 24.43 25.21
CA GLU A 578 12.02 22.98 25.00
C GLU A 578 13.45 22.54 24.65
N GLU A 579 14.13 23.26 23.75
CA GLU A 579 15.54 23.01 23.41
C GLU A 579 16.44 23.16 24.65
N MET A 580 16.23 24.21 25.46
CA MET A 580 16.97 24.42 26.71
C MET A 580 16.68 23.33 27.74
N GLU A 581 15.43 22.88 27.88
CA GLU A 581 15.03 21.82 28.79
C GLU A 581 15.60 20.45 28.36
N SER A 582 15.80 20.23 27.05
CA SER A 582 16.41 19.00 26.52
C SER A 582 17.92 18.84 26.84
N LEU A 583 18.62 19.92 27.15
CA LEU A 583 20.07 19.94 27.44
C LEU A 583 20.37 19.58 28.91
N HIS A 584 20.21 18.30 29.26
CA HIS A 584 20.20 17.81 30.66
C HIS A 584 21.53 17.81 31.45
N GLU A 585 22.64 18.35 30.94
CA GLU A 585 23.95 18.29 31.64
C GLU A 585 24.85 19.54 31.47
N ILE A 586 24.28 20.71 31.12
CA ILE A 586 25.06 21.92 30.85
C ILE A 586 24.78 23.01 31.91
N GLU A 587 25.83 23.55 32.55
CA GLU A 587 25.70 24.71 33.43
C GLU A 587 25.37 25.97 32.61
N ALA A 588 24.16 26.52 32.82
CA ALA A 588 23.73 27.74 32.15
C ALA A 588 24.46 28.97 32.71
N GLU A 589 25.31 29.60 31.88
CA GLU A 589 26.01 30.83 32.25
C GLU A 589 25.20 32.07 31.85
N ILE A 590 24.56 32.74 32.82
CA ILE A 590 23.78 33.97 32.58
C ILE A 590 24.73 35.17 32.48
N PHE A 591 24.63 35.95 31.41
CA PHE A 591 25.44 37.16 31.21
C PHE A 591 24.60 38.38 30.79
N PRO A 592 25.05 39.62 31.09
CA PRO A 592 24.36 40.84 30.69
C PRO A 592 24.28 41.01 29.17
N PHE A 593 23.21 41.62 28.68
CA PHE A 593 22.96 41.82 27.24
C PHE A 593 24.09 42.57 26.51
N GLU A 594 24.81 43.48 27.19
CA GLU A 594 25.93 44.21 26.58
C GLU A 594 27.09 43.27 26.15
N LYS A 595 27.23 42.10 26.78
CA LYS A 595 28.22 41.07 26.43
C LYS A 595 27.73 40.09 25.35
N MET A 596 26.53 40.26 24.81
CA MET A 596 25.97 39.37 23.80
C MET A 596 26.82 39.32 22.52
N ARG A 597 27.40 40.46 22.13
CA ARG A 597 28.27 40.54 20.96
C ARG A 597 29.55 39.71 21.12
N SER A 598 30.22 39.80 22.26
CA SER A 598 31.45 39.02 22.52
C SER A 598 31.15 37.52 22.71
N ARG A 599 29.98 37.16 23.24
CA ARG A 599 29.52 35.77 23.31
C ARG A 599 29.17 35.20 21.94
N LYS A 600 28.56 35.98 21.03
CA LYS A 600 28.37 35.57 19.63
C LYS A 600 29.70 35.33 18.89
N GLU A 601 30.71 36.16 19.14
CA GLU A 601 32.05 35.94 18.59
C GLU A 601 32.71 34.68 19.16
N SER A 602 32.54 34.44 20.47
CA SER A 602 33.01 33.21 21.12
C SER A 602 32.31 31.96 20.58
N LEU A 603 30.98 32.01 20.40
CA LEU A 603 30.18 30.95 19.80
C LEU A 603 30.66 30.65 18.39
N ARG A 604 30.84 31.66 17.53
CA ARG A 604 31.41 31.48 16.19
C ARG A 604 32.79 30.83 16.21
N SER A 605 33.64 31.18 17.18
CA SER A 605 34.96 30.57 17.31
C SER A 605 34.89 29.10 17.78
N LEU A 606 33.90 28.76 18.61
CA LEU A 606 33.64 27.39 19.07
C LEU A 606 33.01 26.55 17.96
N GLU A 607 32.05 27.10 17.22
CA GLU A 607 31.47 26.48 16.02
C GLU A 607 32.55 26.21 14.96
N ALA A 608 33.46 27.17 14.72
CA ALA A 608 34.58 26.96 13.80
C ALA A 608 35.54 25.85 14.28
N LYS A 609 35.77 25.74 15.59
CA LYS A 609 36.54 24.63 16.17
C LYS A 609 35.79 23.31 16.03
N LEU A 610 34.49 23.27 16.32
CA LEU A 610 33.62 22.10 16.16
C LEU A 610 33.63 21.61 14.71
N LEU A 611 33.49 22.53 13.75
CA LEU A 611 33.56 22.23 12.31
C LEU A 611 34.93 21.67 11.91
N SER A 612 36.01 22.13 12.56
CA SER A 612 37.38 21.64 12.29
C SER A 612 37.65 20.21 12.81
N PHE A 613 36.84 19.69 13.74
CA PHE A 613 36.91 18.29 14.16
C PHE A 613 36.43 17.33 13.05
N GLY A 614 35.65 17.83 12.08
CA GLY A 614 35.01 17.00 11.06
C GLY A 614 34.06 15.97 11.68
N ASP A 615 33.67 14.97 10.89
CA ASP A 615 32.84 13.87 11.37
C ASP A 615 33.67 12.97 12.31
N VAL A 616 33.45 13.09 13.61
CA VAL A 616 34.11 12.27 14.61
C VAL A 616 33.46 10.89 14.60
N ASN A 617 34.17 9.89 14.06
CA ASN A 617 33.71 8.51 14.07
C ASN A 617 33.80 7.93 15.50
N LEU A 618 32.70 8.01 16.25
CA LEU A 618 32.60 7.45 17.61
C LEU A 618 32.70 5.92 17.63
N LEU A 619 32.36 5.26 16.51
CA LEU A 619 32.52 3.81 16.35
C LEU A 619 33.98 3.40 16.17
N ALA A 620 34.89 4.32 15.85
CA ALA A 620 36.31 4.01 15.58
C ALA A 620 37.00 3.29 16.77
N ILE A 621 36.54 3.54 18.00
CA ILE A 621 37.09 2.87 19.20
C ILE A 621 36.67 1.41 19.24
N GLU A 622 35.42 1.11 18.92
CA GLU A 622 34.87 -0.25 18.86
C GLU A 622 35.37 -0.97 17.60
N GLU A 623 35.31 -0.32 16.44
CA GLU A 623 35.87 -0.80 15.18
C GLU A 623 37.36 -1.15 15.34
N PHE A 624 38.15 -0.32 16.03
CA PHE A 624 39.56 -0.64 16.30
C PHE A 624 39.72 -1.87 17.20
N ARG A 625 38.86 -2.04 18.22
CA ARG A 625 38.87 -3.23 19.08
C ARG A 625 38.55 -4.49 18.25
N GLU A 626 37.48 -4.44 17.46
CA GLU A 626 37.08 -5.54 16.58
C GLU A 626 38.14 -5.85 15.52
N LEU A 627 38.72 -4.82 14.88
CA LEU A 627 39.77 -5.00 13.87
C LEU A 627 41.02 -5.62 14.50
N LYS A 628 41.37 -5.22 15.72
CA LYS A 628 42.54 -5.76 16.44
C LYS A 628 42.34 -7.21 16.85
N GLU A 629 41.13 -7.58 17.30
CA GLU A 629 40.77 -8.97 17.56
C GLU A 629 40.83 -9.81 16.28
N LYS A 630 40.24 -9.30 15.19
CA LYS A 630 40.28 -9.97 13.87
C LYS A 630 41.71 -10.12 13.34
N TYR A 631 42.54 -9.08 13.47
CA TYR A 631 43.95 -9.13 13.09
C TYR A 631 44.72 -10.18 13.89
N SER A 632 44.49 -10.22 15.21
CA SER A 632 45.14 -11.19 16.09
C SER A 632 44.73 -12.63 15.76
N TYR A 633 43.44 -12.85 15.50
CA TYR A 633 42.91 -14.14 15.07
C TYR A 633 43.49 -14.59 13.72
N LEU A 634 43.44 -13.75 12.70
CA LEU A 634 43.98 -14.05 11.38
C LEU A 634 45.50 -14.27 11.42
N GLY A 635 46.22 -13.51 12.25
CA GLY A 635 47.65 -13.71 12.49
C GLY A 635 47.95 -15.11 13.06
N SER A 636 47.17 -15.55 14.05
CA SER A 636 47.32 -16.90 14.63
C SER A 636 47.03 -18.01 13.59
N GLN A 637 45.98 -17.86 12.79
CA GLN A 637 45.65 -18.84 11.75
C GLN A 637 46.71 -18.92 10.65
N ARG A 638 47.27 -17.78 10.23
CA ARG A 638 48.38 -17.75 9.29
C ARG A 638 49.57 -18.54 9.84
N ASP A 639 49.92 -18.31 11.10
CA ASP A 639 51.07 -18.97 11.71
C ASP A 639 50.85 -20.48 11.86
N ASP A 640 49.62 -20.92 12.17
CA ASP A 640 49.23 -22.32 12.14
C ASP A 640 49.33 -22.95 10.75
N LEU A 641 48.86 -22.26 9.70
CA LEU A 641 48.98 -22.74 8.32
C LEU A 641 50.45 -22.84 7.87
N VAL A 642 51.28 -21.87 8.24
CA VAL A 642 52.72 -21.89 7.93
C VAL A 642 53.40 -23.06 8.65
N ARG A 643 53.04 -23.32 9.92
CA ARG A 643 53.51 -24.51 10.65
C ARG A 643 53.04 -25.80 9.98
N GLY A 644 51.76 -25.89 9.63
CA GLY A 644 51.18 -27.06 8.95
C GLY A 644 51.85 -27.35 7.62
N LYS A 645 52.10 -26.33 6.80
CA LYS A 645 52.86 -26.45 5.55
C LYS A 645 54.25 -27.04 5.79
N LYS A 646 54.96 -26.56 6.81
CA LYS A 646 56.31 -27.06 7.14
C LYS A 646 56.27 -28.55 7.51
N VAL A 647 55.35 -28.94 8.39
CA VAL A 647 55.17 -30.35 8.79
C VAL A 647 54.85 -31.24 7.59
N LEU A 648 54.00 -30.79 6.67
CA LEU A 648 53.67 -31.55 5.47
C LEU A 648 54.87 -31.71 4.52
N LEU A 649 55.68 -30.65 4.34
CA LEU A 649 56.89 -30.73 3.52
C LEU A 649 57.94 -31.67 4.13
N ASP A 650 58.09 -31.63 5.46
CA ASP A 650 59.00 -32.53 6.18
C ASP A 650 58.52 -34.00 6.03
N LEU A 651 57.21 -34.26 6.14
CA LEU A 651 56.63 -35.59 5.92
C LEU A 651 56.80 -36.07 4.47
N ILE A 652 56.63 -35.19 3.48
CA ILE A 652 56.86 -35.53 2.07
C ILE A 652 58.33 -35.93 1.85
N ALA A 653 59.28 -35.22 2.47
CA ALA A 653 60.69 -35.56 2.39
C ALA A 653 60.97 -36.94 3.00
N GLU A 654 60.44 -37.21 4.21
CA GLU A 654 60.58 -38.52 4.87
C GLU A 654 59.99 -39.67 4.04
N ILE A 655 58.82 -39.46 3.41
CA ILE A 655 58.21 -40.44 2.51
C ILE A 655 59.08 -40.66 1.26
N LYS A 656 59.61 -39.58 0.65
CA LYS A 656 60.49 -39.69 -0.53
C LYS A 656 61.76 -40.48 -0.21
N ASP A 657 62.39 -40.22 0.92
CA ASP A 657 63.58 -40.96 1.36
C ASP A 657 63.26 -42.45 1.55
N THR A 658 62.12 -42.76 2.20
CA THR A 658 61.66 -44.14 2.39
C THR A 658 61.37 -44.85 1.06
N ILE A 659 60.76 -44.16 0.10
CA ILE A 659 60.50 -44.71 -1.24
C ILE A 659 61.81 -44.98 -1.97
N TYR A 660 62.76 -44.06 -1.91
CA TYR A 660 64.07 -44.20 -2.54
C TYR A 660 64.85 -45.39 -2.00
N GLU A 661 64.89 -45.58 -0.68
CA GLU A 661 65.52 -46.73 -0.03
C GLU A 661 64.89 -48.05 -0.51
N ARG A 662 63.55 -48.15 -0.51
CA ARG A 662 62.83 -49.35 -0.97
C ARG A 662 63.02 -49.62 -2.46
N PHE A 663 63.10 -48.58 -3.29
CA PHE A 663 63.35 -48.71 -4.72
C PHE A 663 64.75 -49.26 -4.98
N GLN A 664 65.77 -48.73 -4.30
CA GLN A 664 67.16 -49.21 -4.42
C GLN A 664 67.29 -50.67 -3.96
N GLU A 665 66.67 -51.02 -2.83
CA GLU A 665 66.65 -52.39 -2.32
C GLU A 665 65.99 -53.35 -3.32
N ALA A 666 64.80 -53.00 -3.83
CA ALA A 666 64.08 -53.79 -4.82
C ALA A 666 64.89 -53.94 -6.12
N TYR A 667 65.46 -52.84 -6.63
CA TYR A 667 66.26 -52.85 -7.85
C TYR A 667 67.49 -53.77 -7.72
N HIS A 668 68.20 -53.70 -6.58
CA HIS A 668 69.38 -54.53 -6.37
C HIS A 668 69.02 -56.01 -6.35
N ILE A 669 68.00 -56.40 -5.57
CA ILE A 669 67.57 -57.79 -5.45
C ILE A 669 67.01 -58.32 -6.78
N ILE A 670 66.20 -57.54 -7.50
CA ILE A 670 65.67 -57.93 -8.82
C ILE A 670 66.81 -58.09 -9.84
N SER A 671 67.82 -57.21 -9.82
CA SER A 671 68.98 -57.31 -10.72
C SER A 671 69.80 -58.57 -10.46
N GLU A 672 70.02 -58.94 -9.20
CA GLU A 672 70.68 -60.20 -8.82
C GLU A 672 69.86 -61.43 -9.25
N ASN A 673 68.56 -61.43 -8.96
CA ASN A 673 67.64 -62.49 -9.36
C ASN A 673 67.57 -62.64 -10.89
N PHE A 674 67.61 -61.52 -11.62
CA PHE A 674 67.59 -61.51 -13.09
C PHE A 674 68.84 -62.14 -13.67
N ASN A 675 70.01 -61.80 -13.14
CA ASN A 675 71.27 -62.41 -13.58
C ASN A 675 71.27 -63.93 -13.29
N LYS A 676 70.82 -64.34 -12.11
CA LYS A 676 70.66 -65.76 -11.76
C LYS A 676 69.72 -66.49 -12.72
N MET A 677 68.56 -65.91 -13.01
CA MET A 677 67.58 -66.50 -13.91
C MET A 677 68.09 -66.60 -15.35
N CYS A 678 68.87 -65.61 -15.82
CA CYS A 678 69.55 -65.67 -17.11
C CYS A 678 70.59 -66.80 -17.15
N MET A 679 71.38 -66.99 -16.10
CA MET A 679 72.36 -68.08 -16.07
C MET A 679 71.69 -69.46 -16.16
N GLU A 680 70.64 -69.66 -15.37
CA GLU A 680 69.96 -70.95 -15.26
C GLU A 680 69.08 -71.28 -16.48
N THR A 681 68.42 -70.28 -17.06
CA THR A 681 67.43 -70.50 -18.14
C THR A 681 68.07 -70.37 -19.53
N LEU A 682 69.06 -69.49 -19.70
CA LEU A 682 69.68 -69.13 -20.99
C LEU A 682 71.12 -69.65 -21.13
N ASP A 683 71.37 -70.93 -20.82
CA ASP A 683 72.65 -71.61 -21.08
C ASP A 683 73.90 -70.81 -20.59
N ASN A 684 73.87 -70.34 -19.34
CA ASN A 684 74.91 -69.50 -18.71
C ASN A 684 75.11 -68.11 -19.35
N SER A 685 74.02 -67.43 -19.73
CA SER A 685 74.07 -66.04 -20.20
C SER A 685 74.07 -65.05 -19.03
N GLU A 686 74.79 -63.93 -19.17
CA GLU A 686 74.83 -62.87 -18.16
C GLU A 686 73.72 -61.84 -18.44
N GLY A 687 72.85 -61.61 -17.45
CA GLY A 687 71.78 -60.62 -17.50
C GLY A 687 72.12 -59.43 -16.60
N LYS A 688 71.96 -58.20 -17.11
CA LYS A 688 72.20 -56.98 -16.32
C LYS A 688 71.15 -55.91 -16.61
N LEU A 689 70.56 -55.38 -15.54
CA LEU A 689 69.69 -54.21 -15.56
C LEU A 689 70.53 -52.94 -15.40
N ASN A 690 70.20 -51.89 -16.14
CA ASN A 690 70.81 -50.57 -16.01
C ASN A 690 69.68 -49.53 -15.84
N LEU A 691 69.86 -48.58 -14.91
CA LEU A 691 68.96 -47.43 -14.78
C LEU A 691 69.37 -46.33 -15.78
N VAL A 692 68.40 -45.81 -16.51
CA VAL A 692 68.53 -44.66 -17.43
C VAL A 692 67.92 -43.44 -16.74
N GLU A 693 68.60 -42.29 -16.81
CA GLU A 693 68.22 -41.04 -16.13
C GLU A 693 68.17 -41.16 -14.59
N ALA A 694 69.32 -41.51 -13.99
CA ALA A 694 69.46 -41.83 -12.56
C ALA A 694 69.42 -40.63 -11.58
N GLU A 695 69.09 -39.42 -12.01
CA GLU A 695 69.05 -38.24 -11.13
C GLU A 695 67.76 -38.17 -10.29
N GLU A 696 66.63 -38.66 -10.81
CA GLU A 696 65.35 -38.73 -10.09
C GLU A 696 64.74 -40.13 -10.22
N PHE A 697 64.64 -40.87 -9.11
CA PHE A 697 64.12 -42.24 -9.12
C PHE A 697 62.67 -42.35 -9.66
N GLU A 698 61.90 -41.26 -9.55
CA GLU A 698 60.50 -41.17 -9.98
C GLU A 698 60.35 -41.33 -11.50
N ASN A 699 61.36 -40.91 -12.27
CA ASN A 699 61.39 -40.96 -13.72
C ASN A 699 62.42 -41.95 -14.28
N ALA A 700 63.09 -42.72 -13.42
CA ALA A 700 64.16 -43.63 -13.82
C ALA A 700 63.61 -44.81 -14.64
N GLY A 701 64.09 -44.93 -15.89
CA GLY A 701 63.81 -46.09 -16.75
C GLY A 701 64.75 -47.27 -16.46
N VAL A 702 64.31 -48.50 -16.74
CA VAL A 702 65.17 -49.71 -16.64
C VAL A 702 65.44 -50.29 -18.03
N GLU A 703 66.70 -50.31 -18.44
CA GLU A 703 67.13 -51.00 -19.66
C GLU A 703 67.69 -52.40 -19.36
N ILE A 704 67.22 -53.38 -20.13
CA ILE A 704 67.61 -54.78 -20.00
C ILE A 704 68.71 -55.12 -21.03
N PHE A 705 69.83 -55.64 -20.53
CA PHE A 705 70.91 -56.14 -21.36
C PHE A 705 71.22 -57.60 -21.06
N VAL A 706 71.50 -58.38 -22.12
CA VAL A 706 71.89 -59.78 -22.01
C VAL A 706 73.11 -60.07 -22.86
N LYS A 707 73.98 -60.96 -22.36
CA LYS A 707 75.18 -61.44 -23.07
C LYS A 707 75.15 -62.97 -23.12
N PHE A 708 74.97 -63.50 -24.32
CA PHE A 708 75.03 -64.94 -24.59
C PHE A 708 76.48 -65.41 -24.76
N LYS A 709 76.77 -66.67 -24.43
CA LYS A 709 78.13 -67.26 -24.39
C LYS A 709 79.01 -66.99 -25.63
N ASN A 710 78.41 -66.88 -26.81
CA ASN A 710 79.10 -66.64 -28.10
C ASN A 710 78.73 -65.29 -28.77
N LYS A 711 78.06 -64.37 -28.07
CA LYS A 711 77.63 -63.05 -28.62
C LYS A 711 78.07 -61.90 -27.71
N LYS A 712 78.21 -60.69 -28.27
CA LYS A 712 78.45 -59.47 -27.49
C LYS A 712 77.18 -59.09 -26.71
N ARG A 713 77.32 -58.22 -25.69
CA ARG A 713 76.19 -57.68 -24.92
C ARG A 713 75.24 -56.94 -25.86
N GLN A 714 73.98 -57.30 -25.85
CA GLN A 714 72.93 -56.74 -26.72
C GLN A 714 71.78 -56.21 -25.86
N SER A 715 71.14 -55.12 -26.30
CA SER A 715 69.88 -54.64 -25.73
C SER A 715 68.73 -55.50 -26.22
N LEU A 716 67.62 -55.51 -25.47
CA LEU A 716 66.44 -56.32 -25.78
C LEU A 716 65.98 -56.17 -27.24
N SER A 717 66.00 -54.95 -27.81
CA SER A 717 65.55 -54.67 -29.19
C SER A 717 66.30 -55.43 -30.27
N LEU A 718 67.57 -55.79 -30.03
CA LEU A 718 68.46 -56.43 -31.01
C LEU A 718 68.42 -57.97 -30.98
N LEU A 719 67.63 -58.56 -30.08
CA LEU A 719 67.50 -60.01 -29.92
C LEU A 719 66.48 -60.63 -30.90
N SER A 720 66.66 -61.92 -31.22
CA SER A 720 65.69 -62.69 -32.03
C SER A 720 64.39 -62.94 -31.25
N GLY A 721 63.29 -63.27 -31.94
CA GLY A 721 61.96 -63.42 -31.30
C GLY A 721 61.95 -64.41 -30.12
N GLY A 722 62.54 -65.59 -30.27
CA GLY A 722 62.63 -66.58 -29.19
C GLY A 722 63.58 -66.17 -28.06
N GLU A 723 64.70 -65.49 -28.38
CA GLU A 723 65.62 -64.94 -27.37
C GLU A 723 64.97 -63.81 -26.56
N LYS A 724 64.20 -62.94 -27.21
CA LYS A 724 63.42 -61.87 -26.54
C LYS A 724 62.42 -62.45 -25.55
N SER A 725 61.67 -63.47 -25.95
CA SER A 725 60.69 -64.12 -25.07
C SER A 725 61.35 -64.74 -23.85
N MET A 726 62.47 -65.47 -24.03
CA MET A 726 63.19 -66.06 -22.89
C MET A 726 63.77 -65.03 -21.93
N VAL A 727 64.33 -63.93 -22.46
CA VAL A 727 64.85 -62.83 -21.62
C VAL A 727 63.73 -62.12 -20.87
N ALA A 728 62.59 -61.88 -21.51
CA ALA A 728 61.41 -61.30 -20.88
C ALA A 728 60.86 -62.20 -19.76
N ILE A 729 60.78 -63.51 -20.01
CA ILE A 729 60.37 -64.48 -18.99
C ILE A 729 61.36 -64.50 -17.81
N ALA A 730 62.67 -64.51 -18.08
CA ALA A 730 63.68 -64.45 -17.03
C ALA A 730 63.57 -63.18 -16.18
N PHE A 731 63.25 -62.04 -16.80
CA PHE A 731 63.00 -60.77 -16.12
C PHE A 731 61.73 -60.81 -15.27
N ILE A 732 60.60 -61.26 -15.84
CA ILE A 732 59.36 -61.40 -15.08
C ILE A 732 59.55 -62.32 -13.86
N MET A 733 60.24 -63.46 -14.05
CA MET A 733 60.54 -64.39 -12.96
C MET A 733 61.43 -63.76 -11.88
N SER A 734 62.41 -62.92 -12.24
CA SER A 734 63.23 -62.19 -11.27
C SER A 734 62.45 -61.20 -10.40
N ILE A 735 61.40 -60.58 -10.96
CA ILE A 735 60.47 -59.73 -10.21
C ILE A 735 59.64 -60.59 -9.25
N PHE A 736 59.13 -61.74 -9.73
CA PHE A 736 58.39 -62.67 -8.88
C PHE A 736 59.24 -63.22 -7.72
N MET A 737 60.54 -63.44 -7.92
CA MET A 737 61.44 -63.87 -6.84
C MET A 737 61.59 -62.83 -5.73
N TYR A 738 61.54 -61.53 -6.06
CA TYR A 738 61.61 -60.48 -5.06
C TYR A 738 60.34 -60.42 -4.20
N LYS A 739 59.17 -60.56 -4.82
CA LYS A 739 57.89 -60.56 -4.11
C LYS A 739 56.92 -61.58 -4.73
N PRO A 740 56.90 -62.83 -4.24
CA PRO A 740 56.06 -63.87 -4.83
C PRO A 740 54.58 -63.51 -4.62
N SER A 741 53.82 -63.52 -5.72
CA SER A 741 52.37 -63.34 -5.67
C SER A 741 51.70 -64.66 -5.28
N PRO A 742 50.60 -64.67 -4.51
CA PRO A 742 49.93 -65.90 -4.11
C PRO A 742 49.50 -66.79 -5.29
N PHE A 743 49.11 -66.17 -6.41
CA PHE A 743 48.81 -66.85 -7.67
C PHE A 743 49.31 -66.02 -8.86
N THR A 744 49.68 -66.72 -9.94
CA THR A 744 50.20 -66.12 -11.18
C THR A 744 49.54 -66.78 -12.39
N PHE A 745 48.95 -65.97 -13.26
CA PHE A 745 48.41 -66.41 -14.55
C PHE A 745 49.42 -66.12 -15.66
N LEU A 746 49.69 -67.12 -16.49
CA LEU A 746 50.57 -67.00 -17.65
C LEU A 746 49.83 -67.56 -18.87
N ASP A 747 49.62 -66.71 -19.87
CA ASP A 747 48.86 -67.03 -21.07
C ASP A 747 49.81 -67.13 -22.26
N GLU A 748 49.87 -68.32 -22.88
CA GLU A 748 50.68 -68.65 -24.06
C GLU A 748 52.15 -68.16 -24.04
N ILE A 749 52.76 -68.14 -22.86
CA ILE A 749 54.12 -67.58 -22.68
C ILE A 749 55.19 -68.33 -23.47
N GLU A 750 54.94 -69.59 -23.81
CA GLU A 750 55.84 -70.46 -24.56
C GLU A 750 55.58 -70.48 -26.08
N ALA A 751 54.65 -69.69 -26.61
CA ALA A 751 54.29 -69.71 -28.03
C ALA A 751 55.47 -69.43 -28.99
N ALA A 752 56.46 -68.66 -28.53
CA ALA A 752 57.68 -68.33 -29.28
C ALA A 752 58.91 -69.16 -28.88
N LEU A 753 58.75 -70.19 -28.05
CA LEU A 753 59.83 -71.05 -27.55
C LEU A 753 59.88 -72.39 -28.30
N ASP A 754 61.08 -72.95 -28.44
CA ASP A 754 61.28 -74.31 -28.92
C ASP A 754 61.07 -75.34 -27.79
N GLU A 755 60.85 -76.62 -28.15
CA GLU A 755 60.58 -77.69 -27.17
C GLU A 755 61.63 -77.78 -26.05
N LYS A 756 62.91 -77.51 -26.38
CA LYS A 756 64.00 -77.53 -25.41
C LYS A 756 63.88 -76.40 -24.38
N ASN A 757 63.61 -75.17 -24.81
CA ASN A 757 63.49 -74.03 -23.90
C ASN A 757 62.15 -74.03 -23.15
N THR A 758 61.07 -74.52 -23.77
CA THR A 758 59.78 -74.75 -23.08
C THR A 758 59.97 -75.66 -21.88
N ARG A 759 60.68 -76.79 -22.01
CA ARG A 759 60.94 -77.69 -20.86
C ARG A 759 61.76 -77.04 -19.76
N LYS A 760 62.76 -76.20 -20.09
CA LYS A 760 63.54 -75.46 -19.08
C LYS A 760 62.68 -74.48 -18.29
N LEU A 761 61.81 -73.74 -18.99
CA LEU A 761 60.87 -72.82 -18.37
C LEU A 761 59.94 -73.55 -17.39
N ILE A 762 59.32 -74.65 -17.82
CA ILE A 762 58.40 -75.41 -16.98
C ILE A 762 59.10 -75.99 -15.76
N ALA A 763 60.31 -76.53 -15.92
CA ALA A 763 61.11 -77.03 -14.81
C ALA A 763 61.36 -75.93 -13.77
N LYS A 764 61.60 -74.68 -14.20
CA LYS A 764 61.75 -73.54 -13.30
C LYS A 764 60.45 -73.12 -12.65
N LEU A 765 59.34 -73.06 -13.38
CA LEU A 765 58.02 -72.80 -12.77
C LEU A 765 57.69 -73.83 -11.68
N LYS A 766 58.05 -75.11 -11.89
CA LYS A 766 57.91 -76.17 -10.88
C LYS A 766 58.70 -75.91 -9.59
N GLU A 767 59.90 -75.32 -9.67
CA GLU A 767 60.68 -74.97 -8.47
C GLU A 767 59.96 -73.92 -7.60
N PHE A 768 59.12 -73.07 -8.19
CA PHE A 768 58.41 -71.99 -7.49
C PHE A 768 57.00 -72.36 -7.02
N THR A 769 56.49 -73.56 -7.33
CA THR A 769 55.14 -73.98 -6.91
C THR A 769 54.95 -74.05 -5.40
N SER A 770 56.04 -74.17 -4.63
CA SER A 770 56.00 -74.11 -3.16
C SER A 770 55.71 -72.71 -2.61
N GLN A 771 55.87 -71.66 -3.43
CA GLN A 771 55.72 -70.26 -3.03
C GLN A 771 54.57 -69.53 -3.74
N SER A 772 54.19 -69.97 -4.94
CA SER A 772 53.12 -69.36 -5.75
C SER A 772 52.34 -70.41 -6.52
N GLN A 773 51.02 -70.22 -6.68
CA GLN A 773 50.20 -71.06 -7.55
C GLN A 773 50.28 -70.55 -9.00
N PHE A 774 50.73 -71.39 -9.92
CA PHE A 774 50.78 -71.06 -11.35
C PHE A 774 49.59 -71.64 -12.10
N ILE A 775 48.91 -70.78 -12.87
CA ILE A 775 47.84 -71.17 -13.80
C ILE A 775 48.32 -70.83 -15.21
N LEU A 776 48.58 -71.87 -16.00
CA LEU A 776 49.10 -71.78 -17.35
C LEU A 776 47.96 -72.00 -18.37
N ILE A 777 47.82 -71.10 -19.33
CA ILE A 777 46.97 -71.30 -20.52
C ILE A 777 47.91 -71.61 -21.67
N THR A 778 47.80 -72.81 -22.24
CA THR A 778 48.76 -73.32 -23.22
C THR A 778 48.09 -74.30 -24.18
N HIS A 779 48.58 -74.35 -25.42
CA HIS A 779 48.31 -75.42 -26.38
C HIS A 779 49.52 -76.38 -26.57
N ASN A 780 50.63 -76.12 -25.85
CA ASN A 780 51.87 -76.87 -25.98
C ASN A 780 51.80 -78.19 -25.19
N LYS A 781 52.02 -79.30 -25.90
CA LYS A 781 51.93 -80.65 -25.34
C LYS A 781 52.97 -80.92 -24.24
N ASP A 782 54.14 -80.29 -24.31
CA ASP A 782 55.19 -80.46 -23.30
C ASP A 782 54.84 -79.72 -21.99
N THR A 783 54.20 -78.55 -22.07
CA THR A 783 53.65 -77.82 -20.92
C THR A 783 52.51 -78.56 -20.24
N MET A 784 51.60 -79.12 -21.05
CA MET A 784 50.49 -79.92 -20.53
C MET A 784 50.98 -81.14 -19.74
N LYS A 785 51.93 -81.91 -20.30
CA LYS A 785 52.44 -83.16 -19.66
C LYS A 785 53.00 -82.94 -18.25
N GLU A 786 53.62 -81.80 -18.02
CA GLU A 786 54.30 -81.50 -16.77
C GLU A 786 53.37 -80.85 -15.72
N SER A 787 52.12 -80.53 -16.07
CA SER A 787 51.17 -79.89 -15.14
C SER A 787 50.54 -80.89 -14.14
N ASP A 788 50.28 -80.43 -12.91
CA ASP A 788 49.65 -81.26 -11.87
C ASP A 788 48.14 -81.47 -12.10
N SER A 789 47.48 -80.55 -12.81
CA SER A 789 46.05 -80.60 -13.12
C SER A 789 45.77 -79.83 -14.41
N ILE A 790 45.00 -80.45 -15.32
CA ILE A 790 44.59 -79.82 -16.58
C ILE A 790 43.09 -79.52 -16.55
N PHE A 791 42.74 -78.31 -16.99
CA PHE A 791 41.38 -77.91 -17.27
C PHE A 791 41.28 -77.58 -18.77
N GLY A 792 40.43 -78.33 -19.48
CA GLY A 792 40.13 -78.07 -20.88
C GLY A 792 38.91 -77.17 -21.01
N VAL A 793 38.94 -76.22 -21.94
CA VAL A 793 37.76 -75.42 -22.31
C VAL A 793 37.17 -76.01 -23.59
N THR A 794 35.92 -76.46 -23.53
CA THR A 794 35.18 -76.93 -24.71
C THR A 794 33.99 -76.02 -24.97
N MET A 795 33.71 -75.74 -26.24
CA MET A 795 32.56 -74.96 -26.66
C MET A 795 31.53 -75.90 -27.27
N ASN A 796 30.29 -75.84 -26.77
CA ASN A 796 29.21 -76.60 -27.39
C ASN A 796 28.85 -75.91 -28.72
N LYS A 797 29.24 -76.52 -29.86
CA LYS A 797 29.13 -75.90 -31.19
C LYS A 797 27.70 -75.55 -31.62
N GLU A 798 26.69 -76.15 -31.00
CA GLU A 798 25.28 -75.86 -31.29
C GLU A 798 24.73 -74.66 -30.47
N ILE A 799 25.31 -74.36 -29.30
CA ILE A 799 24.77 -73.37 -28.35
C ILE A 799 25.73 -72.18 -28.13
N GLY A 800 27.00 -72.29 -28.54
CA GLY A 800 27.99 -71.21 -28.48
C GLY A 800 28.53 -70.87 -27.08
N ILE A 801 28.20 -71.67 -26.05
CA ILE A 801 28.65 -71.46 -24.67
C ILE A 801 29.91 -72.30 -24.39
N SER A 802 30.96 -71.65 -23.89
CA SER A 802 32.19 -72.30 -23.41
C SER A 802 32.02 -72.87 -22.00
N LYS A 803 32.43 -74.12 -21.79
CA LYS A 803 32.43 -74.81 -20.50
C LYS A 803 33.82 -75.32 -20.16
N VAL A 804 34.24 -75.12 -18.91
CA VAL A 804 35.49 -75.67 -18.37
C VAL A 804 35.24 -77.10 -17.90
N VAL A 805 36.10 -78.03 -18.31
CA VAL A 805 36.00 -79.46 -17.99
C VAL A 805 37.35 -79.92 -17.45
N PRO A 806 37.42 -80.59 -16.28
CA PRO A 806 38.66 -81.16 -15.78
C PRO A 806 39.09 -82.33 -16.68
N VAL A 807 40.35 -82.32 -17.10
CA VAL A 807 40.96 -83.38 -17.92
C VAL A 807 41.96 -84.13 -17.03
N LYS A 808 41.78 -85.45 -16.89
CA LYS A 808 42.78 -86.33 -16.24
C LYS A 808 43.62 -86.98 -17.34
N PHE A 809 44.94 -87.04 -17.12
CA PHE A 809 45.86 -87.81 -17.96
C PHE A 809 45.61 -89.32 -17.85
#